data_AF-A0A6I0E1T8-F1
#
_entry.id   AF-A0A6I0E1T8-F1
#
_cell.length_a   1.000
_cell.length_b   1.000
_cell.length_c   1.000
_cell.angle_alpha   90.00
_cell.angle_beta   90.00
_cell.angle_gamma   90.00
#
_symmetry.space_group_name_H-M   'P 1'
#
loop_
_entity.id
_entity.type
_entity.pdbx_description
1 polymer ?
#
loop_
_entity_poly.entity_id
_entity_poly.type
_entity_poly.pdbx_seq_one_letter_code
_entity_poly.pdbx_strand_id
1 'polypeptide(L)'
;MNELQIKRGGAVPSKYILVLLLSLFYGYSFAQVDSTKKEMKFDLGITRDQNINLWPIFKRTFTQYETDKQILFPIYRSYKNTLRLERRTHLLPFYWSDSSKSGKNLRVISTFYPSLFHISTDFRDNTKTFTLLEFAPKVNILEFKKSPDGLVLENNLLFFLWYKDNKITQKSHLVVFPAYWQFKSPSRNTHTLFPLYSYGKYSNNRRNYFAITPLLWHFNSQNQSRNILFPLWWSKTLKTSNDTVKTNLVLPLYYSNKSKNLRNTVLFPIVWRNKGRNYSSLTVAPLFSVGRSFNSNRSHLVITPLFWNLRRDESKTTIVLPILWKYTWHSQFENYRTLIFFPLYWNKQSNNEKSTVIPPFIWSKSTPNYHSFSFIPLFSKGSSPNNSVKHLAITPLFWHFKTPSGYTNTLLPLWWYSKRVTENAIKTDNVILPVYYGWTRPTHQGNIFFPVLWRFKNSKYSSTCIFPLLSIGKSSDETRGYSAVTPFYWRFKTLSGKGQLLFPIWFEKQRTIDGEVKSTSQVILLYWKYKDPALKHHGVFPMVWRFKGQNRRSFTLFPFVSTGFKKDTDRRYLAISPIFWHFSKPSKSFTTLFPVWWSRNNSTKGDQSQFKLLIPIYFSQSDPLHKRNVVFPIVWRFKNPNYSSFTLVPLFSYGISPEKETNHLALTPLFWHFKNPNGSINTLLPIFWHSKYGSGNNSSENTILFPIYFQTESYNISNRIIFPIIWSLENRKYKSFSFIPLFSYGRNEDKSRSHYAITPLYYNIKNNNSSKRMLFPLWWNSRNGNLKSNILFPVYWSFIGKSSNSQIVFPIVWNFSSAKSKSLTIVPLFSKGVSKNGLKHLMVTPLYWNFSDNTMNRSILFPIFNSYSDINSNKKIDILFFVIRKSKIADNISLSIVWPIIKSEKANNYKYFRFAPLVWSKRSSEFSYFTIQPFYYWSKSEQQITHRFLWEFYVNRNVSGIKKSNSILWKVVTWDRYSNGDKSFRVLYLLYANSNVDGNVEKSLFPLYYFTKDNHGNKSLSVALYFYNSLRRKIPNTTDFYQEERIFWLIRIRSNYRILKEKGISID
;
A
#
# COMPACT_ATOMS: atom_id res chain seq x y z
N MET A 1 7.93 -32.75 -30.12
CA MET A 1 8.55 -33.08 -31.42
C MET A 1 9.52 -34.22 -31.18
N ASN A 2 9.15 -35.35 -31.78
CA ASN A 2 9.77 -36.66 -31.97
C ASN A 2 10.13 -37.55 -30.76
N GLU A 3 9.42 -38.67 -30.77
CA GLU A 3 9.46 -39.88 -29.95
C GLU A 3 10.73 -40.71 -30.20
N LEU A 4 11.06 -41.61 -29.26
CA LEU A 4 10.99 -43.06 -29.53
C LEU A 4 11.23 -43.89 -28.25
N GLN A 5 10.32 -44.84 -28.04
CA GLN A 5 10.45 -45.99 -27.15
C GLN A 5 11.34 -47.08 -27.79
N ILE A 6 12.00 -47.94 -26.99
CA ILE A 6 11.76 -49.40 -26.86
C ILE A 6 12.92 -50.14 -26.14
N LYS A 7 12.48 -51.21 -25.44
CA LYS A 7 13.05 -52.29 -24.61
C LYS A 7 14.43 -52.95 -24.87
N ARG A 8 14.90 -53.53 -23.74
CA ARG A 8 15.55 -54.85 -23.46
C ARG A 8 17.06 -55.06 -23.71
N GLY A 9 17.73 -55.61 -22.68
CA GLY A 9 18.92 -56.49 -22.79
C GLY A 9 20.05 -56.16 -21.81
N GLY A 10 20.52 -57.14 -21.01
CA GLY A 10 21.82 -57.07 -20.32
C GLY A 10 21.87 -57.74 -18.94
N ALA A 11 22.48 -58.92 -18.87
CA ALA A 11 22.68 -59.73 -17.67
C ALA A 11 24.17 -59.72 -17.22
N VAL A 12 24.42 -59.66 -15.89
CA VAL A 12 25.54 -60.30 -15.11
C VAL A 12 26.96 -59.68 -15.38
N PRO A 13 27.94 -59.61 -14.42
CA PRO A 13 28.32 -60.68 -13.50
C PRO A 13 28.77 -60.39 -12.06
N SER A 14 28.91 -61.53 -11.36
CA SER A 14 29.35 -61.82 -10.00
C SER A 14 30.88 -61.92 -9.81
N LYS A 15 31.29 -61.99 -8.52
CA LYS A 15 32.52 -62.61 -7.96
C LYS A 15 33.83 -61.82 -8.12
N TYR A 16 34.30 -61.16 -7.05
CA TYR A 16 35.71 -61.13 -6.62
C TYR A 16 35.77 -60.74 -5.13
N ILE A 17 36.17 -61.68 -4.28
CA ILE A 17 36.90 -61.57 -2.98
C ILE A 17 36.91 -63.01 -2.43
N LEU A 18 37.67 -63.88 -3.10
CA LEU A 18 38.17 -65.16 -2.58
C LEU A 18 39.21 -65.74 -3.56
N VAL A 19 40.23 -64.95 -3.91
CA VAL A 19 41.22 -65.32 -4.94
C VAL A 19 42.63 -65.55 -4.40
N LEU A 20 42.90 -65.44 -3.09
CA LEU A 20 44.29 -65.49 -2.60
C LEU A 20 44.69 -66.70 -1.74
N LEU A 21 43.91 -67.80 -1.69
CA LEU A 21 44.32 -68.93 -0.84
C LEU A 21 43.96 -70.35 -1.35
N LEU A 22 43.62 -70.52 -2.63
CA LEU A 22 43.20 -71.84 -3.16
C LEU A 22 43.68 -72.11 -4.61
N SER A 23 44.97 -71.92 -4.86
CA SER A 23 45.58 -72.45 -6.08
C SER A 23 47.00 -72.94 -5.79
N LEU A 24 47.13 -74.21 -5.43
CA LEU A 24 48.31 -75.03 -5.73
C LEU A 24 47.93 -76.51 -5.55
N PHE A 25 48.32 -77.32 -6.53
CA PHE A 25 48.27 -78.79 -6.66
C PHE A 25 47.03 -79.42 -7.33
N TYR A 26 47.19 -79.67 -8.64
CA TYR A 26 46.58 -80.78 -9.38
C TYR A 26 47.70 -81.60 -10.04
N GLY A 27 47.64 -82.93 -9.90
CA GLY A 27 48.41 -83.94 -10.62
C GLY A 27 47.72 -85.30 -10.44
N TYR A 28 47.64 -86.11 -11.51
CA TYR A 28 46.86 -87.36 -11.62
C TYR A 28 47.74 -88.63 -11.44
N SER A 29 47.20 -89.71 -10.82
CA SER A 29 47.18 -91.09 -11.38
C SER A 29 46.73 -92.22 -10.42
N PHE A 30 45.89 -93.12 -10.97
CA PHE A 30 45.51 -94.54 -10.72
C PHE A 30 45.14 -95.13 -9.32
N ALA A 31 44.22 -96.10 -9.36
CA ALA A 31 43.21 -96.44 -8.34
C ALA A 31 43.29 -97.88 -7.76
N GLN A 32 42.62 -98.10 -6.62
CA GLN A 32 42.02 -99.36 -6.16
C GLN A 32 40.62 -99.08 -5.55
N VAL A 33 39.67 -100.01 -5.67
CA VAL A 33 38.21 -99.82 -5.46
C VAL A 33 37.81 -99.72 -3.96
N ASP A 34 37.02 -98.70 -3.60
CA ASP A 34 36.54 -98.39 -2.22
C ASP A 34 35.00 -98.48 -2.11
N SER A 35 34.50 -99.07 -1.02
CA SER A 35 33.07 -99.33 -0.73
C SER A 35 32.29 -98.08 -0.27
N THR A 36 32.94 -96.94 -0.14
CA THR A 36 32.27 -95.64 0.06
C THR A 36 32.27 -94.86 -1.27
N LYS A 37 31.10 -94.67 -1.89
CA LYS A 37 30.93 -93.98 -3.19
C LYS A 37 31.24 -92.47 -3.13
N LYS A 38 32.45 -92.07 -2.72
CA LYS A 38 33.05 -90.73 -2.85
C LYS A 38 34.57 -90.85 -3.00
N GLU A 39 35.08 -90.58 -4.20
CA GLU A 39 36.51 -90.50 -4.47
C GLU A 39 37.17 -89.34 -3.69
N MET A 40 38.20 -89.62 -2.90
CA MET A 40 39.13 -88.62 -2.35
C MET A 40 40.56 -88.99 -2.76
N LYS A 41 41.37 -87.97 -3.14
CA LYS A 41 42.70 -88.12 -3.76
C LYS A 41 43.87 -88.39 -2.78
N PHE A 42 43.64 -88.48 -1.47
CA PHE A 42 44.66 -88.78 -0.45
C PHE A 42 43.99 -89.20 0.86
N ASP A 43 44.34 -90.35 1.45
CA ASP A 43 43.65 -90.92 2.62
C ASP A 43 44.63 -91.48 3.67
N LEU A 44 44.43 -91.09 4.94
CA LEU A 44 45.18 -91.57 6.11
C LEU A 44 44.38 -92.63 6.92
N GLY A 45 43.22 -93.09 6.43
CA GLY A 45 42.37 -94.10 7.09
C GLY A 45 41.60 -93.59 8.32
N ILE A 46 42.11 -92.57 9.00
CA ILE A 46 41.54 -91.98 10.22
C ILE A 46 40.30 -91.12 9.93
N THR A 47 40.03 -90.79 8.65
CA THR A 47 38.93 -89.89 8.24
C THR A 47 37.64 -90.62 7.82
N ARG A 48 37.63 -91.95 7.88
CA ARG A 48 36.53 -92.81 7.38
C ARG A 48 35.37 -92.98 8.37
N ASP A 49 35.54 -92.69 9.66
CA ASP A 49 34.48 -92.81 10.66
C ASP A 49 33.49 -91.62 10.62
N GLN A 50 32.20 -91.88 10.92
CA GLN A 50 31.19 -90.83 11.04
C GLN A 50 31.57 -89.82 12.14
N ASN A 51 32.12 -90.32 13.24
CA ASN A 51 32.67 -89.53 14.34
C ASN A 51 34.20 -89.67 14.37
N ILE A 52 34.93 -88.60 14.09
CA ILE A 52 36.40 -88.56 14.17
C ILE A 52 36.80 -87.70 15.35
N ASN A 53 37.81 -88.14 16.06
CA ASN A 53 38.32 -87.42 17.20
C ASN A 53 39.85 -87.49 17.24
N LEU A 54 40.51 -86.48 16.67
CA LEU A 54 41.96 -86.29 16.58
C LEU A 54 42.38 -85.02 17.33
N TRP A 55 41.84 -84.86 18.52
CA TRP A 55 42.09 -83.71 19.38
C TRP A 55 43.58 -83.56 19.73
N PRO A 56 44.20 -82.35 19.74
CA PRO A 56 43.59 -81.01 19.55
C PRO A 56 43.40 -80.63 18.09
N ILE A 57 43.93 -81.39 17.15
CA ILE A 57 44.11 -80.96 15.77
C ILE A 57 42.78 -80.96 15.02
N PHE A 58 41.96 -81.99 15.19
CA PHE A 58 40.69 -82.12 14.48
C PHE A 58 39.66 -82.92 15.27
N LYS A 59 38.40 -82.50 15.27
CA LYS A 59 37.26 -83.28 15.80
C LYS A 59 36.08 -83.11 14.85
N ARG A 60 35.38 -84.21 14.53
CA ARG A 60 34.16 -84.24 13.74
C ARG A 60 33.15 -85.15 14.43
N THR A 61 32.04 -84.61 14.92
CA THR A 61 30.91 -85.42 15.37
C THR A 61 29.74 -85.24 14.42
N PHE A 62 29.14 -86.35 14.00
CA PHE A 62 28.01 -86.42 13.10
C PHE A 62 26.92 -87.30 13.73
N THR A 63 25.76 -86.71 13.99
CA THR A 63 24.54 -87.41 14.41
C THR A 63 23.42 -87.10 13.42
N GLN A 64 22.25 -87.74 13.57
CA GLN A 64 21.08 -87.53 12.70
C GLN A 64 20.66 -86.06 12.60
N TYR A 65 20.89 -85.26 13.64
CA TYR A 65 20.44 -83.86 13.71
C TYR A 65 21.55 -82.84 13.94
N GLU A 66 22.78 -83.27 14.26
CA GLU A 66 23.87 -82.38 14.66
C GLU A 66 25.18 -82.75 13.96
N THR A 67 25.87 -81.74 13.42
CA THR A 67 27.23 -81.88 12.88
C THR A 67 28.13 -80.84 13.53
N ASP A 68 29.21 -81.26 14.19
CA ASP A 68 30.18 -80.37 14.83
C ASP A 68 31.59 -80.72 14.34
N LYS A 69 32.28 -79.76 13.72
CA LYS A 69 33.66 -79.88 13.27
C LYS A 69 34.51 -78.87 14.03
N GLN A 70 35.66 -79.28 14.53
CA GLN A 70 36.58 -78.42 15.27
C GLN A 70 38.00 -78.69 14.76
N ILE A 71 38.80 -77.65 14.56
CA ILE A 71 40.21 -77.73 14.16
C ILE A 71 41.02 -76.89 15.15
N LEU A 72 42.17 -77.41 15.59
CA LEU A 72 43.08 -76.75 16.54
C LEU A 72 42.34 -76.19 17.74
N PHE A 73 41.67 -77.10 18.42
CA PHE A 73 40.68 -76.92 19.47
C PHE A 73 40.69 -75.60 20.27
N PRO A 74 39.58 -74.84 20.27
CA PRO A 74 38.59 -74.68 19.21
C PRO A 74 38.86 -73.37 18.48
N ILE A 75 40.10 -73.16 18.02
CA ILE A 75 40.45 -71.99 17.21
C ILE A 75 39.50 -71.92 16.04
N TYR A 76 39.29 -73.03 15.31
CA TYR A 76 38.21 -73.14 14.33
C TYR A 76 37.12 -74.12 14.79
N ARG A 77 35.86 -73.72 14.63
CA ARG A 77 34.68 -74.60 14.83
C ARG A 77 33.62 -74.33 13.77
N SER A 78 32.97 -75.39 13.32
CA SER A 78 31.80 -75.38 12.44
C SER A 78 30.74 -76.35 12.96
N TYR A 79 29.71 -75.79 13.57
CA TYR A 79 28.56 -76.47 14.17
C TYR A 79 27.29 -76.23 13.35
N LYS A 80 26.45 -77.25 13.20
CA LYS A 80 25.14 -77.17 12.55
C LYS A 80 24.17 -78.15 13.22
N ASN A 81 22.99 -77.66 13.60
CA ASN A 81 21.88 -78.44 14.13
C ASN A 81 20.65 -78.25 13.23
N THR A 82 20.17 -79.34 12.62
CA THR A 82 19.06 -79.31 11.65
C THR A 82 17.70 -79.16 12.32
N LEU A 83 17.49 -79.71 13.54
CA LEU A 83 16.25 -79.57 14.30
C LEU A 83 15.99 -78.12 14.74
N ARG A 84 17.02 -77.45 15.28
CA ARG A 84 16.90 -76.07 15.79
C ARG A 84 17.15 -75.01 14.72
N LEU A 85 17.50 -75.41 13.50
CA LEU A 85 17.94 -74.53 12.41
C LEU A 85 19.11 -73.62 12.84
N GLU A 86 20.01 -74.14 13.67
CA GLU A 86 21.16 -73.40 14.19
C GLU A 86 22.44 -73.74 13.41
N ARG A 87 23.24 -72.75 13.07
CA ARG A 87 24.60 -72.92 12.54
C ARG A 87 25.54 -71.94 13.21
N ARG A 88 26.67 -72.42 13.71
CA ARG A 88 27.71 -71.59 14.33
C ARG A 88 29.05 -71.91 13.73
N THR A 89 29.77 -70.91 13.27
CA THR A 89 31.13 -71.06 12.76
C THR A 89 32.03 -70.00 13.38
N HIS A 90 33.20 -70.34 13.88
CA HIS A 90 34.17 -69.34 14.37
C HIS A 90 35.60 -69.73 14.02
N LEU A 91 36.44 -68.71 13.86
CA LEU A 91 37.90 -68.76 13.86
C LEU A 91 38.38 -67.73 14.90
N LEU A 92 38.61 -68.12 16.14
CA LEU A 92 38.93 -67.19 17.22
C LEU A 92 40.34 -66.58 17.04
N PRO A 93 40.54 -65.28 17.36
CA PRO A 93 39.53 -64.26 17.69
C PRO A 93 38.97 -63.53 16.44
N PHE A 94 39.39 -63.92 15.23
CA PHE A 94 39.16 -63.17 14.00
C PHE A 94 37.74 -63.20 13.46
N TYR A 95 37.01 -64.29 13.68
CA TYR A 95 35.75 -64.54 12.99
C TYR A 95 34.78 -65.31 13.88
N TRP A 96 33.55 -64.83 13.98
CA TRP A 96 32.47 -65.52 14.69
C TRP A 96 31.14 -65.30 13.97
N SER A 97 30.52 -66.37 13.49
CA SER A 97 29.20 -66.34 12.85
C SER A 97 28.23 -67.29 13.57
N ASP A 98 27.05 -66.78 13.89
CA ASP A 98 25.93 -67.52 14.45
C ASP A 98 24.70 -67.31 13.55
N SER A 99 23.91 -68.35 13.33
CA SER A 99 22.71 -68.34 12.52
C SER A 99 21.66 -69.16 13.24
N SER A 100 20.49 -68.60 13.46
CA SER A 100 19.33 -69.25 14.08
C SER A 100 18.06 -68.99 13.24
N LYS A 101 16.93 -69.54 13.68
CA LYS A 101 15.61 -69.23 13.10
C LYS A 101 15.25 -67.74 13.21
N SER A 102 15.76 -67.02 14.20
CA SER A 102 15.46 -65.59 14.42
C SER A 102 16.40 -64.64 13.67
N GLY A 103 17.64 -65.04 13.38
CA GLY A 103 18.58 -64.16 12.70
C GLY A 103 19.97 -64.77 12.45
N LYS A 104 20.85 -64.00 11.81
CA LYS A 104 22.27 -64.29 11.68
C LYS A 104 23.09 -63.18 12.30
N ASN A 105 24.16 -63.51 12.99
CA ASN A 105 25.13 -62.58 13.52
C ASN A 105 26.50 -62.99 13.00
N LEU A 106 27.30 -62.03 12.58
CA LEU A 106 28.68 -62.20 12.14
C LEU A 106 29.52 -61.11 12.79
N ARG A 107 30.57 -61.50 13.49
CA ARG A 107 31.50 -60.61 14.16
C ARG A 107 32.90 -60.89 13.62
N VAL A 108 33.65 -59.83 13.35
CA VAL A 108 35.04 -59.89 12.86
C VAL A 108 35.93 -59.19 13.87
N ILE A 109 37.04 -59.84 14.22
CA ILE A 109 37.92 -59.49 15.35
C ILE A 109 37.07 -59.29 16.61
N SER A 110 36.58 -60.42 17.12
CA SER A 110 35.65 -60.49 18.23
C SER A 110 35.70 -61.87 18.87
N THR A 111 35.73 -61.88 20.19
CA THR A 111 35.49 -63.07 20.99
C THR A 111 34.09 -63.10 21.60
N PHE A 112 33.47 -61.93 21.75
CA PHE A 112 32.03 -61.66 21.80
C PHE A 112 31.85 -60.13 21.82
N TYR A 113 32.31 -59.44 22.87
CA TYR A 113 32.50 -57.98 22.94
C TYR A 113 33.89 -57.69 23.51
N PRO A 114 34.58 -56.61 23.08
CA PRO A 114 34.22 -55.71 21.97
C PRO A 114 34.34 -56.42 20.62
N SER A 115 33.66 -55.89 19.61
CA SER A 115 33.79 -56.36 18.22
C SER A 115 34.14 -55.21 17.29
N LEU A 116 35.17 -55.40 16.47
CA LEU A 116 35.57 -54.38 15.48
C LEU A 116 34.47 -54.19 14.43
N PHE A 117 33.97 -55.30 13.88
CA PHE A 117 32.81 -55.30 12.99
C PHE A 117 31.77 -56.27 13.50
N HIS A 118 30.51 -55.85 13.57
CA HIS A 118 29.39 -56.72 13.84
C HIS A 118 28.26 -56.50 12.83
N ILE A 119 27.98 -57.56 12.07
CA ILE A 119 26.95 -57.66 11.05
C ILE A 119 25.85 -58.57 11.58
N SER A 120 24.67 -58.05 11.86
CA SER A 120 23.51 -58.86 12.25
C SER A 120 22.38 -58.74 11.25
N THR A 121 21.66 -59.83 11.03
CA THR A 121 20.47 -59.88 10.19
C THR A 121 19.32 -60.47 11.02
N ASP A 122 18.30 -59.69 11.31
CA ASP A 122 17.08 -60.15 11.96
C ASP A 122 16.09 -60.60 10.88
N PHE A 123 15.67 -61.87 10.92
CA PHE A 123 14.73 -62.41 9.93
C PHE A 123 13.28 -62.03 10.20
N ARG A 124 12.91 -61.70 11.45
CA ARG A 124 11.54 -61.28 11.79
C ARG A 124 11.27 -59.87 11.27
N ASP A 125 12.19 -58.96 11.55
CA ASP A 125 12.07 -57.56 11.12
C ASP A 125 12.68 -57.33 9.72
N ASN A 126 13.25 -58.39 9.11
CA ASN A 126 13.97 -58.38 7.85
C ASN A 126 15.04 -57.26 7.77
N THR A 127 15.74 -57.03 8.89
CA THR A 127 16.74 -55.97 9.02
C THR A 127 18.15 -56.53 8.94
N LYS A 128 19.07 -55.79 8.31
CA LYS A 128 20.51 -56.04 8.31
C LYS A 128 21.21 -54.84 8.93
N THR A 129 21.91 -55.04 10.04
CA THR A 129 22.69 -54.02 10.73
C THR A 129 24.17 -54.33 10.58
N PHE A 130 24.97 -53.30 10.32
CA PHE A 130 26.41 -53.29 10.37
C PHE A 130 26.81 -52.28 11.44
N THR A 131 27.68 -52.69 12.36
CA THR A 131 28.15 -51.87 13.46
C THR A 131 29.68 -51.88 13.43
N LEU A 132 30.25 -50.68 13.53
CA LEU A 132 31.68 -50.46 13.63
C LEU A 132 32.02 -50.14 15.08
N LEU A 133 33.01 -50.86 15.62
CA LEU A 133 33.52 -50.71 16.99
C LEU A 133 32.37 -50.76 18.01
N GLU A 134 31.75 -51.94 18.12
CA GLU A 134 30.72 -52.20 19.13
C GLU A 134 31.39 -52.63 20.44
N PHE A 135 31.37 -51.73 21.43
CA PHE A 135 31.94 -51.99 22.76
C PHE A 135 30.98 -52.78 23.65
N ALA A 136 29.68 -52.59 23.46
CA ALA A 136 28.60 -53.23 24.21
C ALA A 136 27.29 -53.18 23.40
N PRO A 137 26.27 -54.00 23.74
CA PRO A 137 24.98 -53.94 23.07
C PRO A 137 24.43 -52.50 23.06
N LYS A 138 24.16 -51.94 21.88
CA LYS A 138 23.71 -50.55 21.65
C LYS A 138 24.71 -49.47 22.10
N VAL A 139 26.00 -49.76 22.14
CA VAL A 139 27.10 -48.81 22.39
C VAL A 139 28.15 -49.03 21.32
N ASN A 140 28.16 -48.15 20.31
CA ASN A 140 29.02 -48.25 19.14
C ASN A 140 29.45 -46.85 18.65
N ILE A 141 30.47 -46.79 17.81
CA ILE A 141 30.89 -45.53 17.17
C ILE A 141 29.97 -45.22 15.98
N LEU A 142 29.72 -46.22 15.14
CA LEU A 142 28.89 -46.06 13.94
C LEU A 142 27.99 -47.28 13.77
N GLU A 143 26.70 -47.03 13.56
CA GLU A 143 25.72 -48.05 13.26
C GLU A 143 25.07 -47.76 11.91
N PHE A 144 25.00 -48.78 11.06
CA PHE A 144 24.31 -48.78 9.78
C PHE A 144 23.22 -49.86 9.81
N LYS A 145 21.96 -49.49 9.81
CA LYS A 145 20.80 -50.38 9.82
C LYS A 145 20.02 -50.27 8.52
N LYS A 146 19.85 -51.39 7.81
CA LYS A 146 19.02 -51.52 6.60
C LYS A 146 17.81 -52.40 6.92
N SER A 147 16.61 -51.84 6.92
CA SER A 147 15.33 -52.54 7.00
C SER A 147 14.59 -52.48 5.65
N PRO A 148 13.48 -53.23 5.46
CA PRO A 148 12.59 -53.03 4.31
C PRO A 148 12.09 -51.59 4.26
N ASP A 149 11.88 -51.01 5.45
CA ASP A 149 11.36 -49.67 5.65
C ASP A 149 12.37 -48.56 5.36
N GLY A 150 13.68 -48.87 5.25
CA GLY A 150 14.70 -47.84 5.06
C GLY A 150 16.12 -48.19 5.49
N LEU A 151 17.02 -47.23 5.27
CA LEU A 151 18.40 -47.24 5.72
C LEU A 151 18.57 -46.19 6.82
N VAL A 152 19.29 -46.51 7.88
CA VAL A 152 19.60 -45.62 9.00
C VAL A 152 21.09 -45.72 9.26
N LEU A 153 21.77 -44.60 9.38
CA LEU A 153 23.15 -44.47 9.83
C LEU A 153 23.14 -43.51 11.02
N GLU A 154 23.56 -43.99 12.18
CA GLU A 154 23.57 -43.18 13.40
C GLU A 154 24.94 -43.31 14.08
N ASN A 155 25.48 -42.17 14.52
CA ASN A 155 26.65 -42.12 15.38
C ASN A 155 26.20 -41.97 16.84
N ASN A 156 26.49 -42.97 17.66
CA ASN A 156 26.01 -43.02 19.04
C ASN A 156 26.95 -42.34 20.06
N LEU A 157 28.26 -42.25 19.80
CA LEU A 157 29.26 -41.74 20.76
C LEU A 157 29.79 -40.34 20.43
N LEU A 158 29.90 -39.96 19.16
CA LEU A 158 30.53 -38.70 18.73
C LEU A 158 29.53 -37.62 18.30
N PHE A 159 28.24 -37.93 18.09
CA PHE A 159 27.17 -36.94 17.79
C PHE A 159 27.45 -35.98 16.60
N PHE A 160 28.16 -36.40 15.56
CA PHE A 160 28.47 -35.51 14.42
C PHE A 160 27.71 -35.86 13.13
N LEU A 161 27.26 -37.11 12.97
CA LEU A 161 26.72 -37.61 11.72
C LEU A 161 25.45 -38.44 11.93
N TRP A 162 24.37 -38.07 11.25
CA TRP A 162 23.14 -38.85 11.19
C TRP A 162 22.63 -38.90 9.76
N TYR A 163 22.29 -40.09 9.29
CA TYR A 163 21.58 -40.29 8.04
C TYR A 163 20.41 -41.25 8.22
N LYS A 164 19.27 -40.94 7.65
CA LYS A 164 18.10 -41.83 7.61
C LYS A 164 17.50 -41.70 6.24
N ASP A 165 17.07 -42.80 5.64
CA ASP A 165 16.36 -42.89 4.37
C ASP A 165 15.25 -43.93 4.51
N ASN A 166 14.06 -43.49 4.87
CA ASN A 166 12.91 -44.34 5.05
C ASN A 166 12.18 -44.51 3.70
N LYS A 167 12.15 -45.74 3.17
CA LYS A 167 11.50 -46.13 1.91
C LYS A 167 9.97 -46.10 1.99
N ILE A 168 9.37 -46.41 3.13
CA ILE A 168 7.89 -46.39 3.31
C ILE A 168 7.35 -44.97 3.25
N THR A 169 7.89 -44.09 4.09
CA THR A 169 7.48 -42.69 4.16
C THR A 169 8.14 -41.83 3.09
N GLN A 170 9.11 -42.39 2.33
CA GLN A 170 9.97 -41.72 1.36
C GLN A 170 10.69 -40.49 1.95
N LYS A 171 11.00 -40.52 3.26
CA LYS A 171 11.68 -39.43 3.98
C LYS A 171 13.14 -39.77 4.21
N SER A 172 14.06 -38.91 3.79
CA SER A 172 15.46 -38.95 4.18
C SER A 172 15.91 -37.74 5.00
N HIS A 173 16.89 -37.89 5.87
CA HIS A 173 17.61 -36.77 6.46
C HIS A 173 19.10 -37.07 6.57
N LEU A 174 19.94 -36.07 6.38
CA LEU A 174 21.38 -36.11 6.61
C LEU A 174 21.76 -34.89 7.45
N VAL A 175 22.44 -35.10 8.56
CA VAL A 175 22.86 -34.02 9.46
C VAL A 175 24.35 -34.20 9.76
N VAL A 176 25.12 -33.14 9.51
CA VAL A 176 26.51 -32.98 9.92
C VAL A 176 26.58 -31.76 10.83
N PHE A 177 26.41 -31.99 12.14
CA PHE A 177 26.27 -30.89 13.10
C PHE A 177 27.63 -30.21 13.38
N PRO A 178 27.71 -28.86 13.49
CA PRO A 178 26.65 -27.85 13.32
C PRO A 178 26.67 -27.19 11.93
N ALA A 179 27.27 -27.81 10.92
CA ALA A 179 27.53 -27.16 9.64
C ALA A 179 26.41 -27.38 8.62
N TYR A 180 25.90 -28.60 8.48
CA TYR A 180 25.08 -29.01 7.35
C TYR A 180 23.84 -29.81 7.76
N TRP A 181 22.70 -29.45 7.18
CA TRP A 181 21.43 -30.16 7.34
C TRP A 181 20.75 -30.38 5.99
N GLN A 182 20.34 -31.61 5.73
CA GLN A 182 19.55 -32.00 4.58
C GLN A 182 18.31 -32.79 5.03
N PHE A 183 17.14 -32.41 4.53
CA PHE A 183 15.87 -33.09 4.82
C PHE A 183 15.09 -33.31 3.53
N LYS A 184 14.82 -34.56 3.19
CA LYS A 184 14.08 -35.03 2.02
C LYS A 184 12.80 -35.77 2.45
N SER A 185 11.70 -35.57 1.75
CA SER A 185 10.40 -36.21 1.90
C SER A 185 9.64 -36.06 0.57
N PRO A 186 8.52 -36.79 0.34
CA PRO A 186 7.70 -36.61 -0.86
C PRO A 186 7.28 -35.15 -1.09
N SER A 187 7.11 -34.42 0.00
CA SER A 187 6.64 -33.04 0.00
C SER A 187 7.71 -32.01 0.34
N ARG A 188 8.98 -32.37 0.55
CA ARG A 188 10.02 -31.42 1.00
C ARG A 188 11.43 -31.92 0.70
N ASN A 189 12.30 -31.12 0.10
CA ASN A 189 13.73 -31.35 0.03
C ASN A 189 14.50 -30.07 0.38
N THR A 190 15.24 -30.01 1.48
CA THR A 190 15.97 -28.83 1.95
C THR A 190 17.42 -29.14 2.23
N HIS A 191 18.30 -28.19 1.98
CA HIS A 191 19.75 -28.21 2.23
C HIS A 191 20.16 -26.88 2.87
N THR A 192 20.79 -26.92 4.03
CA THR A 192 21.22 -25.72 4.75
C THR A 192 22.67 -25.88 5.20
N LEU A 193 23.50 -24.90 4.84
CA LEU A 193 24.86 -24.69 5.34
C LEU A 193 24.86 -23.42 6.19
N PHE A 194 24.82 -23.57 7.50
CA PHE A 194 24.64 -22.45 8.42
C PHE A 194 25.93 -21.61 8.56
N PRO A 195 25.88 -20.27 8.65
CA PRO A 195 24.72 -19.38 8.46
C PRO A 195 24.54 -18.86 7.03
N LEU A 196 25.43 -19.25 6.10
CA LEU A 196 25.61 -18.57 4.82
C LEU A 196 24.58 -18.95 3.76
N TYR A 197 24.17 -20.22 3.71
CA TYR A 197 23.45 -20.77 2.57
C TYR A 197 22.26 -21.64 3.00
N SER A 198 21.11 -21.44 2.37
CA SER A 198 19.97 -22.34 2.53
C SER A 198 19.15 -22.46 1.25
N TYR A 199 18.85 -23.69 0.87
CA TYR A 199 18.03 -24.04 -0.28
C TYR A 199 16.92 -25.01 0.16
N GLY A 200 15.74 -24.86 -0.42
CA GLY A 200 14.63 -25.76 -0.13
C GLY A 200 13.62 -25.88 -1.25
N LYS A 201 12.96 -27.03 -1.33
CA LYS A 201 11.90 -27.39 -2.30
C LYS A 201 10.77 -28.04 -1.51
N TYR A 202 9.51 -27.69 -1.77
CA TYR A 202 8.33 -28.17 -1.04
C TYR A 202 7.20 -28.53 -2.03
N SER A 203 6.36 -29.48 -1.61
CA SER A 203 5.16 -30.06 -2.22
C SER A 203 5.18 -30.14 -3.76
N ASN A 204 5.51 -31.31 -4.34
CA ASN A 204 5.49 -31.57 -5.79
C ASN A 204 6.17 -30.47 -6.64
N ASN A 205 7.35 -29.98 -6.22
CA ASN A 205 8.07 -28.88 -6.88
C ASN A 205 7.29 -27.55 -6.96
N ARG A 206 6.17 -27.42 -6.25
CA ARG A 206 5.33 -26.23 -6.30
C ARG A 206 5.95 -25.09 -5.55
N ARG A 207 6.80 -25.31 -4.55
CA ARG A 207 7.50 -24.24 -3.82
C ARG A 207 8.99 -24.54 -3.74
N ASN A 208 9.84 -23.53 -3.89
CA ASN A 208 11.26 -23.62 -3.59
C ASN A 208 11.79 -22.28 -3.07
N TYR A 209 12.92 -22.28 -2.40
CA TYR A 209 13.62 -21.08 -2.00
C TYR A 209 15.13 -21.32 -2.04
N PHE A 210 15.88 -20.24 -2.16
CA PHE A 210 17.33 -20.18 -2.17
C PHE A 210 17.75 -18.90 -1.46
N ALA A 211 18.71 -18.97 -0.56
CA ALA A 211 19.16 -17.84 0.25
C ALA A 211 20.67 -17.87 0.42
N ILE A 212 21.32 -16.73 0.14
CA ILE A 212 22.70 -16.40 0.51
C ILE A 212 22.59 -15.21 1.48
N THR A 213 22.55 -15.50 2.77
CA THR A 213 22.22 -14.50 3.80
C THR A 213 23.48 -13.69 4.16
N PRO A 214 23.43 -12.34 4.29
CA PRO A 214 22.26 -11.45 4.25
C PRO A 214 22.07 -10.69 2.91
N LEU A 215 22.63 -11.18 1.81
CA LEU A 215 22.66 -10.42 0.55
C LEU A 215 21.48 -10.75 -0.37
N LEU A 216 21.21 -12.05 -0.60
CA LEU A 216 20.32 -12.50 -1.67
C LEU A 216 19.32 -13.56 -1.19
N TRP A 217 18.05 -13.37 -1.54
CA TRP A 217 16.99 -14.36 -1.33
C TRP A 217 16.10 -14.50 -2.55
N HIS A 218 15.86 -15.75 -2.94
CA HIS A 218 14.92 -16.16 -3.96
C HIS A 218 13.87 -17.09 -3.33
N PHE A 219 12.60 -16.76 -3.48
CA PHE A 219 11.48 -17.59 -3.07
C PHE A 219 10.58 -17.83 -4.27
N ASN A 220 10.18 -19.06 -4.54
CA ASN A 220 9.28 -19.39 -5.62
C ASN A 220 8.25 -20.44 -5.17
N SER A 221 7.08 -20.35 -5.78
CA SER A 221 5.82 -20.99 -5.40
C SER A 221 4.97 -21.09 -6.67
N GLN A 222 4.00 -22.01 -6.70
CA GLN A 222 3.17 -22.29 -7.88
C GLN A 222 2.57 -21.01 -8.46
N ASN A 223 2.16 -20.12 -7.56
CA ASN A 223 1.49 -18.86 -7.85
C ASN A 223 2.34 -17.64 -7.48
N GLN A 224 3.61 -17.80 -7.11
CA GLN A 224 4.41 -16.65 -6.64
C GLN A 224 5.93 -16.86 -6.75
N SER A 225 6.68 -15.91 -7.29
CA SER A 225 8.14 -15.79 -7.09
C SER A 225 8.51 -14.44 -6.44
N ARG A 226 9.63 -14.38 -5.70
CA ARG A 226 10.19 -13.18 -5.07
C ARG A 226 11.72 -13.26 -5.13
N ASN A 227 12.36 -12.17 -5.53
CA ASN A 227 13.82 -11.98 -5.47
C ASN A 227 14.13 -10.76 -4.61
N ILE A 228 15.13 -10.85 -3.76
CA ILE A 228 15.56 -9.78 -2.86
C ILE A 228 17.08 -9.69 -2.92
N LEU A 229 17.61 -8.53 -3.23
CA LEU A 229 19.01 -8.16 -3.08
C LEU A 229 19.07 -6.94 -2.15
N PHE A 230 19.32 -7.17 -0.87
CA PHE A 230 19.22 -6.11 0.13
C PHE A 230 20.45 -5.17 0.08
N PRO A 231 20.29 -3.84 0.21
CA PRO A 231 19.05 -3.04 0.26
C PRO A 231 18.57 -2.53 -1.12
N LEU A 232 19.23 -2.94 -2.21
CA LEU A 232 19.13 -2.29 -3.53
C LEU A 232 17.88 -2.67 -4.33
N TRP A 233 17.51 -3.95 -4.36
CA TRP A 233 16.53 -4.48 -5.33
C TRP A 233 15.56 -5.47 -4.71
N TRP A 234 14.30 -5.35 -5.13
CA TRP A 234 13.22 -6.24 -4.76
C TRP A 234 12.31 -6.53 -5.95
N SER A 235 12.07 -7.81 -6.25
CA SER A 235 11.17 -8.25 -7.31
C SER A 235 10.20 -9.30 -6.79
N LYS A 236 8.96 -9.27 -7.25
CA LYS A 236 7.91 -10.23 -6.88
C LYS A 236 6.99 -10.48 -8.07
N THR A 237 6.82 -11.74 -8.46
CA THR A 237 5.82 -12.19 -9.44
C THR A 237 4.73 -12.96 -8.71
N LEU A 238 3.46 -12.73 -9.02
CA LEU A 238 2.30 -13.44 -8.50
C LEU A 238 1.48 -13.93 -9.69
N LYS A 239 1.21 -15.23 -9.80
CA LYS A 239 0.36 -15.82 -10.84
C LYS A 239 -0.98 -16.24 -10.19
N THR A 240 -2.09 -15.63 -10.61
CA THR A 240 -3.45 -16.06 -10.27
C THR A 240 -4.05 -16.81 -11.47
N SER A 241 -5.24 -17.41 -11.33
CA SER A 241 -5.90 -18.14 -12.43
C SER A 241 -6.09 -17.28 -13.69
N ASN A 242 -6.25 -15.96 -13.53
CA ASN A 242 -6.59 -15.04 -14.61
C ASN A 242 -5.51 -13.96 -14.90
N ASP A 243 -4.47 -13.81 -14.08
CA ASP A 243 -3.48 -12.71 -14.18
C ASP A 243 -2.07 -13.11 -13.67
N THR A 244 -1.01 -12.48 -14.19
CA THR A 244 0.35 -12.52 -13.62
C THR A 244 0.83 -11.12 -13.24
N VAL A 245 0.89 -10.83 -11.93
CA VAL A 245 1.31 -9.55 -11.34
C VAL A 245 2.83 -9.57 -11.04
N LYS A 246 3.65 -8.82 -11.76
CA LYS A 246 5.09 -8.61 -11.55
C LYS A 246 5.38 -7.22 -10.98
N THR A 247 5.88 -7.14 -9.77
CA THR A 247 6.37 -5.92 -9.12
C THR A 247 7.90 -5.92 -9.04
N ASN A 248 8.58 -4.86 -9.50
CA ASN A 248 10.02 -4.63 -9.31
C ASN A 248 10.26 -3.27 -8.67
N LEU A 249 11.20 -3.18 -7.74
CA LEU A 249 11.63 -1.98 -7.03
C LEU A 249 13.17 -1.96 -7.01
N VAL A 250 13.77 -0.83 -7.40
CA VAL A 250 15.20 -0.51 -7.23
C VAL A 250 15.24 0.81 -6.46
N LEU A 251 15.72 0.79 -5.23
CA LEU A 251 15.69 1.99 -4.38
C LEU A 251 16.80 2.98 -4.76
N PRO A 252 16.56 4.30 -4.69
CA PRO A 252 15.25 4.99 -4.58
C PRO A 252 14.59 5.27 -5.96
N LEU A 253 15.22 4.85 -7.05
CA LEU A 253 14.98 5.41 -8.39
C LEU A 253 13.84 4.77 -9.18
N TYR A 254 13.59 3.48 -9.04
CA TYR A 254 12.71 2.74 -9.97
C TYR A 254 11.69 1.87 -9.27
N TYR A 255 10.44 1.95 -9.73
CA TYR A 255 9.35 1.08 -9.31
C TYR A 255 8.51 0.65 -10.52
N SER A 256 8.10 -0.61 -10.58
CA SER A 256 7.17 -1.07 -11.60
C SER A 256 6.24 -2.15 -11.05
N ASN A 257 5.01 -2.17 -11.53
CA ASN A 257 3.98 -3.14 -11.19
C ASN A 257 3.19 -3.49 -12.46
N LYS A 258 3.32 -4.71 -12.96
CA LYS A 258 2.74 -5.19 -14.23
C LYS A 258 1.79 -6.34 -13.99
N SER A 259 0.56 -6.23 -14.42
CA SER A 259 -0.49 -7.25 -14.45
C SER A 259 -1.22 -7.15 -15.79
N LYS A 260 -2.04 -8.15 -16.13
CA LYS A 260 -2.89 -8.22 -17.32
C LYS A 260 -3.73 -6.96 -17.49
N ASN A 261 -4.19 -6.41 -16.37
CA ASN A 261 -5.02 -5.21 -16.33
C ASN A 261 -4.28 -3.95 -15.87
N LEU A 262 -3.05 -4.03 -15.34
CA LEU A 262 -2.36 -2.87 -14.78
C LEU A 262 -0.85 -2.89 -15.02
N ARG A 263 -0.30 -1.95 -15.79
CA ARG A 263 1.14 -1.76 -15.99
C ARG A 263 1.55 -0.35 -15.55
N ASN A 264 2.05 -0.25 -14.32
CA ASN A 264 2.63 0.95 -13.73
C ASN A 264 4.17 0.87 -13.74
N THR A 265 4.84 1.96 -14.06
CA THR A 265 6.29 2.12 -14.11
C THR A 265 6.62 3.55 -13.69
N VAL A 266 7.48 3.72 -12.70
CA VAL A 266 7.89 4.98 -12.10
C VAL A 266 9.41 5.03 -12.10
N LEU A 267 9.96 6.10 -12.66
CA LEU A 267 11.37 6.48 -12.56
C LEU A 267 11.41 7.82 -11.82
N PHE A 268 11.62 7.75 -10.51
CA PHE A 268 11.53 8.91 -9.63
C PHE A 268 12.75 9.84 -9.84
N PRO A 269 12.57 11.18 -9.85
CA PRO A 269 11.32 11.96 -9.77
C PRO A 269 10.80 12.42 -11.15
N ILE A 270 11.18 11.78 -12.25
CA ILE A 270 11.00 12.34 -13.60
C ILE A 270 9.80 11.72 -14.33
N VAL A 271 9.64 10.39 -14.31
CA VAL A 271 8.70 9.69 -15.19
C VAL A 271 7.72 8.82 -14.39
N TRP A 272 6.42 8.95 -14.68
CA TRP A 272 5.36 8.06 -14.20
C TRP A 272 4.53 7.58 -15.38
N ARG A 273 4.49 6.28 -15.61
CA ARG A 273 3.71 5.67 -16.68
C ARG A 273 2.79 4.61 -16.09
N ASN A 274 1.49 4.83 -16.17
CA ASN A 274 0.46 3.97 -15.61
C ASN A 274 -0.46 3.45 -16.72
N LYS A 275 -0.77 2.17 -16.79
CA LYS A 275 -1.65 1.57 -17.80
C LYS A 275 -2.58 0.57 -17.12
N GLY A 276 -3.67 1.05 -16.54
CA GLY A 276 -4.74 0.27 -15.91
C GLY A 276 -5.82 -0.22 -16.89
N ARG A 277 -6.80 -0.98 -16.39
CA ARG A 277 -7.88 -1.61 -17.17
C ARG A 277 -8.72 -0.60 -17.94
N ASN A 278 -8.93 0.56 -17.32
CA ASN A 278 -9.82 1.60 -17.83
C ASN A 278 -9.06 2.87 -18.19
N TYR A 279 -7.76 2.99 -17.90
CA TYR A 279 -7.01 4.25 -18.04
C TYR A 279 -5.52 4.03 -18.25
N SER A 280 -4.94 4.72 -19.22
CA SER A 280 -3.49 4.75 -19.45
C SER A 280 -2.98 6.19 -19.38
N SER A 281 -1.78 6.40 -18.84
CA SER A 281 -1.12 7.70 -18.74
C SER A 281 0.41 7.58 -18.72
N LEU A 282 1.06 8.66 -19.14
CA LEU A 282 2.49 8.92 -19.10
C LEU A 282 2.68 10.38 -18.67
N THR A 283 3.41 10.58 -17.59
CA THR A 283 3.79 11.87 -17.03
C THR A 283 5.30 11.95 -17.02
N VAL A 284 5.84 13.02 -17.59
CA VAL A 284 7.25 13.42 -17.55
C VAL A 284 7.28 14.78 -16.86
N ALA A 285 7.52 14.79 -15.56
CA ALA A 285 7.45 16.00 -14.75
C ALA A 285 8.63 16.94 -15.03
N PRO A 286 8.45 18.27 -14.91
CA PRO A 286 7.18 18.98 -14.68
C PRO A 286 6.41 19.32 -15.98
N LEU A 287 6.98 18.98 -17.14
CA LEU A 287 6.61 19.58 -18.43
C LEU A 287 5.38 18.93 -19.09
N PHE A 288 5.22 17.61 -18.97
CA PHE A 288 4.32 16.87 -19.84
C PHE A 288 3.52 15.79 -19.10
N SER A 289 2.23 15.66 -19.39
CA SER A 289 1.41 14.52 -18.94
C SER A 289 0.32 14.21 -19.95
N VAL A 290 0.26 12.97 -20.43
CA VAL A 290 -0.76 12.48 -21.35
C VAL A 290 -1.43 11.24 -20.78
N GLY A 291 -2.72 11.07 -20.97
CA GLY A 291 -3.45 9.88 -20.60
C GLY A 291 -4.81 9.75 -21.28
N ARG A 292 -5.31 8.54 -21.43
CA ARG A 292 -6.57 8.21 -22.09
C ARG A 292 -7.16 6.91 -21.53
N SER A 293 -8.49 6.89 -21.36
CA SER A 293 -9.28 5.70 -21.07
C SER A 293 -9.57 4.90 -22.34
N PHE A 294 -9.78 3.60 -22.20
CA PHE A 294 -10.11 2.74 -23.35
C PHE A 294 -11.40 3.16 -24.06
N ASN A 295 -12.45 3.45 -23.28
CA ASN A 295 -13.72 3.97 -23.81
C ASN A 295 -13.60 5.43 -24.30
N SER A 296 -12.42 6.05 -24.20
CA SER A 296 -12.14 7.43 -24.61
C SER A 296 -12.93 8.53 -23.88
N ASN A 297 -13.75 8.16 -22.88
CA ASN A 297 -14.53 9.09 -22.06
C ASN A 297 -13.65 9.95 -21.14
N ARG A 298 -12.51 9.45 -20.68
CA ARG A 298 -11.54 10.21 -19.86
C ARG A 298 -10.22 10.31 -20.61
N SER A 299 -9.64 11.50 -20.74
CA SER A 299 -8.30 11.70 -21.29
C SER A 299 -7.69 12.96 -20.71
N HIS A 300 -6.38 13.06 -20.61
CA HIS A 300 -5.71 14.32 -20.36
C HIS A 300 -4.53 14.46 -21.31
N LEU A 301 -4.25 15.68 -21.76
CA LEU A 301 -2.99 16.05 -22.39
C LEU A 301 -2.59 17.38 -21.77
N VAL A 302 -1.41 17.43 -21.20
CA VAL A 302 -0.90 18.54 -20.40
C VAL A 302 0.51 18.82 -20.89
N ILE A 303 0.73 20.02 -21.41
CA ILE A 303 2.03 20.58 -21.77
C ILE A 303 2.15 21.85 -20.93
N THR A 304 2.66 21.72 -19.71
CA THR A 304 2.72 22.82 -18.74
C THR A 304 3.76 23.86 -19.18
N PRO A 305 3.47 25.17 -19.05
CA PRO A 305 2.22 25.80 -18.59
C PRO A 305 1.27 26.20 -19.72
N LEU A 306 1.57 25.84 -20.98
CA LEU A 306 0.95 26.41 -22.17
C LEU A 306 -0.39 25.76 -22.56
N PHE A 307 -0.54 24.45 -22.35
CA PHE A 307 -1.67 23.70 -22.90
C PHE A 307 -2.20 22.62 -21.94
N TRP A 308 -3.53 22.59 -21.74
CA TRP A 308 -4.21 21.53 -20.98
C TRP A 308 -5.51 21.10 -21.67
N ASN A 309 -5.61 19.86 -22.12
CA ASN A 309 -6.83 19.25 -22.65
C ASN A 309 -7.26 18.09 -21.75
N LEU A 310 -8.25 18.32 -20.88
CA LEU A 310 -8.72 17.39 -19.85
C LEU A 310 -10.16 16.94 -20.15
N ARG A 311 -10.35 15.69 -20.55
CA ARG A 311 -11.65 15.02 -20.67
C ARG A 311 -11.89 14.10 -19.46
N ARG A 312 -13.06 14.16 -18.87
CA ARG A 312 -13.62 13.33 -17.80
C ARG A 312 -14.99 12.83 -18.27
N ASP A 313 -15.62 11.90 -17.53
CA ASP A 313 -16.88 11.29 -17.96
C ASP A 313 -17.97 12.33 -18.23
N GLU A 314 -18.06 13.32 -17.34
CA GLU A 314 -19.06 14.37 -17.41
C GLU A 314 -18.48 15.69 -17.93
N SER A 315 -17.16 15.89 -18.00
CA SER A 315 -16.59 17.20 -18.37
C SER A 315 -15.43 17.15 -19.35
N LYS A 316 -15.24 18.24 -20.12
CA LYS A 316 -14.11 18.42 -21.04
C LYS A 316 -13.61 19.85 -20.95
N THR A 317 -12.35 20.02 -20.58
CA THR A 317 -11.63 21.29 -20.47
C THR A 317 -10.55 21.34 -21.55
N THR A 318 -10.38 22.46 -22.23
CA THR A 318 -9.26 22.74 -23.12
C THR A 318 -8.76 24.15 -22.83
N ILE A 319 -7.50 24.28 -22.46
CA ILE A 319 -6.86 25.53 -22.08
C ILE A 319 -5.62 25.70 -22.97
N VAL A 320 -5.50 26.86 -23.60
CA VAL A 320 -4.29 27.35 -24.28
C VAL A 320 -3.95 28.66 -23.59
N LEU A 321 -3.02 28.66 -22.64
CA LEU A 321 -2.79 29.82 -21.79
C LEU A 321 -2.00 30.91 -22.55
N PRO A 322 -2.34 32.20 -22.43
CA PRO A 322 -3.51 32.81 -21.77
C PRO A 322 -4.65 33.15 -22.75
N ILE A 323 -4.75 32.45 -23.88
CA ILE A 323 -5.61 32.85 -25.00
C ILE A 323 -6.99 32.20 -24.92
N LEU A 324 -7.06 30.90 -24.61
CA LEU A 324 -8.28 30.11 -24.75
C LEU A 324 -8.56 29.26 -23.49
N TRP A 325 -9.80 29.29 -22.99
CA TRP A 325 -10.34 28.35 -22.02
C TRP A 325 -11.71 27.88 -22.47
N LYS A 326 -11.82 26.61 -22.81
CA LYS A 326 -13.06 25.93 -23.14
C LYS A 326 -13.36 24.93 -22.04
N TYR A 327 -14.55 24.94 -21.47
CA TYR A 327 -14.98 23.96 -20.47
C TYR A 327 -16.40 23.50 -20.80
N THR A 328 -16.65 22.21 -20.79
CA THR A 328 -18.00 21.65 -20.93
C THR A 328 -18.21 20.66 -19.80
N TRP A 329 -19.37 20.64 -19.18
CA TRP A 329 -19.80 19.71 -18.17
C TRP A 329 -21.24 19.28 -18.46
N HIS A 330 -21.54 18.00 -18.28
CA HIS A 330 -22.79 17.34 -18.64
C HIS A 330 -23.09 16.31 -17.56
N SER A 331 -24.06 16.62 -16.70
CA SER A 331 -24.57 15.72 -15.65
C SER A 331 -26.05 15.40 -15.90
N GLN A 332 -26.64 14.50 -15.12
CA GLN A 332 -28.07 14.17 -15.21
C GLN A 332 -29.00 15.38 -14.96
N PHE A 333 -28.56 16.36 -14.18
CA PHE A 333 -29.38 17.51 -13.77
C PHE A 333 -28.94 18.83 -14.40
N GLU A 334 -27.68 18.94 -14.86
CA GLU A 334 -27.07 20.19 -15.32
C GLU A 334 -26.11 20.00 -16.51
N ASN A 335 -26.34 20.77 -17.57
CA ASN A 335 -25.41 20.95 -18.69
C ASN A 335 -24.80 22.33 -18.63
N TYR A 336 -23.48 22.41 -18.57
CA TYR A 336 -22.71 23.64 -18.48
C TYR A 336 -21.64 23.70 -19.57
N ARG A 337 -21.48 24.80 -20.28
CA ARG A 337 -20.47 25.01 -21.32
C ARG A 337 -19.93 26.43 -21.21
N THR A 338 -18.62 26.61 -21.20
CA THR A 338 -17.97 27.91 -21.33
C THR A 338 -16.91 27.88 -22.43
N LEU A 339 -16.77 29.00 -23.10
CA LEU A 339 -15.74 29.27 -24.09
C LEU A 339 -15.23 30.70 -23.88
N ILE A 340 -13.98 30.84 -23.51
CA ILE A 340 -13.32 32.10 -23.21
C ILE A 340 -12.14 32.22 -24.17
N PHE A 341 -12.20 33.16 -25.11
CA PHE A 341 -11.05 33.69 -25.82
C PHE A 341 -10.65 35.00 -25.14
N PHE A 342 -9.67 34.97 -24.23
CA PHE A 342 -9.28 36.17 -23.49
C PHE A 342 -8.44 37.11 -24.35
N PRO A 343 -8.63 38.43 -24.25
CA PRO A 343 -9.66 39.15 -23.49
C PRO A 343 -10.97 39.40 -24.28
N LEU A 344 -11.11 38.86 -25.49
CA LEU A 344 -12.06 39.30 -26.51
C LEU A 344 -13.47 38.69 -26.45
N TYR A 345 -13.65 37.48 -25.91
CA TYR A 345 -14.92 36.77 -26.02
C TYR A 345 -15.12 35.78 -24.87
N TRP A 346 -16.26 35.84 -24.19
CA TRP A 346 -16.67 34.91 -23.14
C TRP A 346 -18.09 34.42 -23.37
N ASN A 347 -18.25 33.13 -23.54
CA ASN A 347 -19.55 32.48 -23.65
C ASN A 347 -19.71 31.48 -22.50
N LYS A 348 -20.87 31.47 -21.86
CA LYS A 348 -21.25 30.58 -20.76
C LYS A 348 -22.68 30.11 -21.01
N GLN A 349 -22.95 28.82 -20.87
CA GLN A 349 -24.24 28.21 -21.13
C GLN A 349 -24.47 27.13 -20.09
N SER A 350 -25.40 27.33 -19.16
CA SER A 350 -25.95 26.32 -18.25
C SER A 350 -27.35 25.90 -18.69
N ASN A 351 -27.98 24.94 -17.98
CA ASN A 351 -29.39 24.57 -18.21
C ASN A 351 -30.33 25.76 -18.12
N ASN A 352 -30.08 26.63 -17.13
CA ASN A 352 -30.94 27.73 -16.83
C ASN A 352 -30.40 29.06 -17.39
N GLU A 353 -29.09 29.23 -17.55
CA GLU A 353 -28.47 30.53 -17.87
C GLU A 353 -27.55 30.43 -19.11
N LYS A 354 -27.83 31.16 -20.18
CA LYS A 354 -26.88 31.40 -21.29
C LYS A 354 -26.39 32.84 -21.25
N SER A 355 -25.10 33.09 -21.34
CA SER A 355 -24.52 34.42 -21.46
C SER A 355 -23.38 34.45 -22.47
N THR A 356 -23.30 35.54 -23.23
CA THR A 356 -22.24 35.77 -24.20
C THR A 356 -21.77 37.21 -24.05
N VAL A 357 -20.47 37.41 -23.91
CA VAL A 357 -19.83 38.69 -23.67
C VAL A 357 -18.73 38.88 -24.71
N ILE A 358 -18.72 40.00 -25.41
CA ILE A 358 -17.63 40.41 -26.31
C ILE A 358 -17.18 41.79 -25.81
N PRO A 359 -16.20 41.86 -24.91
CA PRO A 359 -15.79 43.12 -24.31
C PRO A 359 -15.25 44.10 -25.37
N PRO A 360 -15.51 45.40 -25.24
CA PRO A 360 -16.37 46.07 -24.25
C PRO A 360 -17.81 46.31 -24.73
N PHE A 361 -18.29 45.64 -25.80
CA PHE A 361 -19.50 46.08 -26.51
C PHE A 361 -20.72 45.16 -26.34
N ILE A 362 -20.57 43.84 -26.42
CA ILE A 362 -21.72 42.92 -26.44
C ILE A 362 -21.87 42.21 -25.10
N TRP A 363 -23.10 42.19 -24.56
CA TRP A 363 -23.52 41.37 -23.42
C TRP A 363 -24.91 40.77 -23.67
N SER A 364 -24.96 39.47 -23.89
CA SER A 364 -26.17 38.65 -23.94
C SER A 364 -26.28 37.83 -22.66
N LYS A 365 -27.48 37.73 -22.07
CA LYS A 365 -27.78 36.92 -20.89
C LYS A 365 -29.19 36.34 -21.00
N SER A 366 -29.42 35.11 -20.60
CA SER A 366 -30.66 34.39 -20.86
C SER A 366 -30.89 33.38 -19.74
N THR A 367 -31.70 33.74 -18.74
CA THR A 367 -32.13 32.88 -17.62
C THR A 367 -33.54 32.32 -17.86
N PRO A 368 -34.05 31.33 -17.09
CA PRO A 368 -35.41 30.83 -17.27
C PRO A 368 -36.46 31.89 -16.95
N ASN A 369 -36.08 32.94 -16.21
CA ASN A 369 -36.96 34.01 -15.79
C ASN A 369 -36.71 35.31 -16.55
N TYR A 370 -35.63 35.41 -17.35
CA TYR A 370 -35.24 36.66 -18.01
C TYR A 370 -34.24 36.49 -19.16
N HIS A 371 -34.60 36.92 -20.36
CA HIS A 371 -33.67 37.05 -21.48
C HIS A 371 -33.26 38.50 -21.66
N SER A 372 -32.00 38.77 -21.99
CA SER A 372 -31.49 40.09 -22.34
C SER A 372 -30.34 40.04 -23.34
N PHE A 373 -30.26 41.06 -24.18
CA PHE A 373 -29.18 41.30 -25.14
C PHE A 373 -28.84 42.78 -25.15
N SER A 374 -27.58 43.11 -24.98
CA SER A 374 -27.05 44.47 -24.94
C SER A 374 -25.89 44.62 -25.92
N PHE A 375 -25.96 45.61 -26.78
CA PHE A 375 -24.86 46.16 -27.56
C PHE A 375 -24.56 47.56 -27.00
N ILE A 376 -23.71 47.62 -25.97
CA ILE A 376 -23.38 48.86 -25.26
C ILE A 376 -22.47 49.71 -26.16
N PRO A 377 -22.72 51.03 -26.31
CA PRO A 377 -23.75 51.82 -25.63
C PRO A 377 -25.01 52.08 -26.50
N LEU A 378 -25.30 51.31 -27.55
CA LEU A 378 -26.36 51.61 -28.53
C LEU A 378 -27.72 50.96 -28.26
N PHE A 379 -27.77 49.74 -27.70
CA PHE A 379 -29.03 49.02 -27.54
C PHE A 379 -28.99 47.99 -26.40
N SER A 380 -30.11 47.78 -25.71
CA SER A 380 -30.31 46.72 -24.72
C SER A 380 -31.78 46.29 -24.68
N LYS A 381 -32.08 45.03 -24.96
CA LYS A 381 -33.43 44.44 -24.85
C LYS A 381 -33.43 43.38 -23.78
N GLY A 382 -34.54 43.21 -23.06
CA GLY A 382 -34.77 42.03 -22.24
C GLY A 382 -36.23 41.81 -21.84
N SER A 383 -36.57 40.59 -21.47
CA SER A 383 -37.93 40.19 -21.10
C SER A 383 -37.94 38.92 -20.27
N SER A 384 -38.81 38.86 -19.26
CA SER A 384 -39.19 37.62 -18.59
C SER A 384 -40.10 36.78 -19.48
N PRO A 385 -40.14 35.45 -19.34
CA PRO A 385 -40.99 34.58 -20.17
C PRO A 385 -42.48 34.95 -20.08
N ASN A 386 -42.95 35.28 -18.87
CA ASN A 386 -44.34 35.70 -18.64
C ASN A 386 -44.57 37.17 -19.05
N ASN A 387 -43.59 37.85 -19.64
CA ASN A 387 -43.62 39.27 -19.99
C ASN A 387 -44.02 40.21 -18.84
N SER A 388 -43.87 39.75 -17.59
CA SER A 388 -44.15 40.52 -16.37
C SER A 388 -43.11 41.61 -16.13
N VAL A 389 -41.87 41.35 -16.52
CA VAL A 389 -40.76 42.29 -16.50
C VAL A 389 -40.16 42.34 -17.89
N LYS A 390 -39.98 43.53 -18.45
CA LYS A 390 -39.41 43.70 -19.79
C LYS A 390 -38.67 45.02 -19.88
N HIS A 391 -37.57 45.07 -20.60
CA HIS A 391 -36.91 46.31 -20.99
C HIS A 391 -36.59 46.33 -22.48
N LEU A 392 -36.60 47.50 -23.09
CA LEU A 392 -36.13 47.72 -24.45
C LEU A 392 -35.54 49.12 -24.53
N ALA A 393 -34.23 49.23 -24.61
CA ALA A 393 -33.49 50.47 -24.61
C ALA A 393 -32.65 50.59 -25.89
N ILE A 394 -33.10 51.33 -26.89
CA ILE A 394 -32.31 51.80 -28.03
C ILE A 394 -31.68 53.12 -27.58
N THR A 395 -30.49 53.09 -27.02
CA THR A 395 -29.83 54.27 -26.46
C THR A 395 -29.22 55.15 -27.56
N PRO A 396 -29.40 56.49 -27.49
CA PRO A 396 -30.16 57.24 -26.50
C PRO A 396 -31.65 57.41 -26.84
N LEU A 397 -32.14 56.91 -27.97
CA LEU A 397 -33.42 57.27 -28.59
C LEU A 397 -34.70 56.71 -27.95
N PHE A 398 -34.75 55.47 -27.46
CA PHE A 398 -35.99 54.83 -27.01
C PHE A 398 -35.79 53.87 -25.84
N TRP A 399 -36.45 54.06 -24.70
CA TRP A 399 -36.42 53.18 -23.53
C TRP A 399 -37.83 52.78 -23.08
N HIS A 400 -38.10 51.49 -23.05
CA HIS A 400 -39.27 50.89 -22.43
C HIS A 400 -38.84 50.08 -21.21
N PHE A 401 -39.51 50.24 -20.07
CA PHE A 401 -39.33 49.42 -18.88
C PHE A 401 -40.69 49.01 -18.33
N LYS A 402 -40.90 47.72 -18.12
CA LYS A 402 -42.11 47.13 -17.57
C LYS A 402 -41.75 46.35 -16.32
N THR A 403 -42.51 46.58 -15.25
CA THR A 403 -42.45 45.89 -13.95
C THR A 403 -43.84 45.37 -13.59
N PRO A 404 -44.00 44.52 -12.54
CA PRO A 404 -45.32 44.07 -12.12
C PRO A 404 -46.26 45.21 -11.69
N SER A 405 -45.70 46.31 -11.17
CA SER A 405 -46.43 47.49 -10.68
C SER A 405 -46.67 48.57 -11.74
N GLY A 406 -46.19 48.42 -12.97
CA GLY A 406 -46.36 49.46 -13.99
C GLY A 406 -45.41 49.36 -15.19
N TYR A 407 -45.47 50.36 -16.07
CA TYR A 407 -44.50 50.46 -17.16
C TYR A 407 -44.24 51.91 -17.56
N THR A 408 -43.07 52.13 -18.15
CA THR A 408 -42.66 53.37 -18.77
C THR A 408 -42.27 53.13 -20.23
N ASN A 409 -42.66 54.04 -21.12
CA ASN A 409 -42.11 54.17 -22.46
C ASN A 409 -41.45 55.54 -22.56
N THR A 410 -40.30 55.63 -23.19
CA THR A 410 -39.59 56.87 -23.43
C THR A 410 -39.07 56.79 -24.86
N LEU A 411 -39.38 57.76 -25.71
CA LEU A 411 -38.73 58.01 -26.99
C LEU A 411 -38.04 59.36 -26.81
N LEU A 412 -36.76 59.39 -26.47
CA LEU A 412 -36.06 60.64 -26.24
C LEU A 412 -35.88 61.44 -27.55
N PRO A 413 -36.13 62.76 -27.54
CA PRO A 413 -36.81 63.55 -26.52
C PRO A 413 -38.35 63.62 -26.74
N LEU A 414 -38.89 62.92 -27.73
CA LEU A 414 -40.23 63.08 -28.31
C LEU A 414 -41.42 62.50 -27.51
N TRP A 415 -41.26 61.46 -26.72
CA TRP A 415 -42.40 60.83 -26.05
C TRP A 415 -42.00 60.21 -24.71
N TRP A 416 -42.87 60.29 -23.73
CA TRP A 416 -42.71 59.68 -22.43
C TRP A 416 -44.08 59.31 -21.87
N TYR A 417 -44.29 58.02 -21.65
CA TYR A 417 -45.49 57.48 -21.03
C TYR A 417 -45.09 56.74 -19.75
N SER A 418 -45.82 56.95 -18.67
CA SER A 418 -45.62 56.24 -17.41
C SER A 418 -46.96 55.86 -16.80
N LYS A 419 -47.17 54.56 -16.55
CA LYS A 419 -48.32 54.03 -15.81
C LYS A 419 -47.81 53.32 -14.57
N ARG A 420 -48.27 53.76 -13.39
CA ARG A 420 -47.94 53.15 -12.09
C ARG A 420 -49.21 52.76 -11.36
N VAL A 421 -49.24 51.53 -10.86
CA VAL A 421 -50.31 50.96 -10.06
C VAL A 421 -49.82 50.85 -8.62
N THR A 422 -50.53 51.51 -7.71
CA THR A 422 -50.32 51.45 -6.24
C THR A 422 -51.60 50.94 -5.58
N GLU A 423 -51.52 50.36 -4.38
CA GLU A 423 -52.66 49.70 -3.69
C GLU A 423 -53.96 50.53 -3.70
N ASN A 424 -53.88 51.86 -3.59
CA ASN A 424 -55.05 52.76 -3.51
C ASN A 424 -55.28 53.66 -4.75
N ALA A 425 -54.42 53.65 -5.77
CA ALA A 425 -54.59 54.52 -6.95
C ALA A 425 -53.78 54.11 -8.18
N ILE A 426 -54.31 54.44 -9.37
CA ILE A 426 -53.61 54.38 -10.65
C ILE A 426 -53.15 55.79 -11.03
N LYS A 427 -51.86 55.96 -11.30
CA LYS A 427 -51.28 57.22 -11.80
C LYS A 427 -50.80 57.02 -13.23
N THR A 428 -51.24 57.87 -14.15
CA THR A 428 -50.75 57.86 -15.53
C THR A 428 -50.24 59.22 -15.97
N ASP A 429 -49.14 59.20 -16.72
CA ASP A 429 -48.55 60.34 -17.40
C ASP A 429 -48.32 59.94 -18.87
N ASN A 430 -48.71 60.79 -19.81
CA ASN A 430 -48.50 60.58 -21.23
C ASN A 430 -48.09 61.89 -21.89
N VAL A 431 -46.83 62.00 -22.26
CA VAL A 431 -46.20 63.20 -22.78
C VAL A 431 -45.65 62.89 -24.16
N ILE A 432 -46.28 63.36 -25.25
CA ILE A 432 -45.67 63.42 -26.58
C ILE A 432 -45.08 64.81 -26.71
N LEU A 433 -43.78 64.99 -26.50
CA LEU A 433 -43.08 66.25 -26.68
C LEU A 433 -43.07 66.70 -28.16
N PRO A 434 -43.46 67.93 -28.48
CA PRO A 434 -44.14 68.94 -27.64
C PRO A 434 -45.68 68.90 -27.77
N VAL A 435 -46.24 67.94 -28.50
CA VAL A 435 -47.64 67.89 -29.00
C VAL A 435 -48.69 67.45 -27.98
N TYR A 436 -48.38 66.61 -26.99
CA TYR A 436 -49.37 66.09 -26.05
C TYR A 436 -48.82 65.99 -24.65
N TYR A 437 -49.55 66.45 -23.64
CA TYR A 437 -49.25 66.25 -22.23
C TYR A 437 -50.54 65.92 -21.49
N GLY A 438 -50.73 64.66 -21.17
CA GLY A 438 -51.85 64.16 -20.38
C GLY A 438 -51.39 63.59 -19.06
N TRP A 439 -52.11 63.87 -17.99
CA TRP A 439 -51.90 63.25 -16.69
C TRP A 439 -53.23 62.98 -16.00
N THR A 440 -53.28 61.83 -15.34
CA THR A 440 -54.40 61.45 -14.49
C THR A 440 -53.92 61.20 -13.06
N ARG A 441 -54.62 61.82 -12.12
CA ARG A 441 -54.45 61.69 -10.67
C ARG A 441 -55.83 61.52 -10.03
N PRO A 442 -55.94 61.09 -8.76
CA PRO A 442 -57.23 60.93 -8.10
C PRO A 442 -58.06 62.23 -7.98
N THR A 443 -57.43 63.39 -7.79
CA THR A 443 -58.14 64.67 -7.50
C THR A 443 -58.24 65.63 -8.68
N HIS A 444 -57.39 65.49 -9.69
CA HIS A 444 -57.34 66.39 -10.84
C HIS A 444 -56.82 65.65 -12.07
N GLN A 445 -57.25 66.12 -13.24
CA GLN A 445 -56.78 65.61 -14.53
C GLN A 445 -56.61 66.74 -15.52
N GLY A 446 -55.59 66.62 -16.37
CA GLY A 446 -55.32 67.57 -17.43
C GLY A 446 -54.86 66.85 -18.66
N ASN A 447 -55.27 67.35 -19.83
CA ASN A 447 -54.63 67.00 -21.08
C ASN A 447 -54.41 68.25 -21.94
N ILE A 448 -53.24 68.31 -22.56
CA ILE A 448 -52.80 69.39 -23.42
C ILE A 448 -52.41 68.71 -24.71
N PHE A 449 -53.30 68.64 -25.69
CA PHE A 449 -52.97 68.35 -27.08
C PHE A 449 -52.45 69.63 -27.71
N PHE A 450 -51.21 69.99 -27.40
CA PHE A 450 -50.55 71.16 -27.95
C PHE A 450 -50.37 71.03 -29.49
N PRO A 451 -50.66 72.08 -30.26
CA PRO A 451 -51.22 73.34 -29.81
C PRO A 451 -52.74 73.26 -29.65
N VAL A 452 -53.43 72.29 -30.27
CA VAL A 452 -54.87 72.30 -30.60
C VAL A 452 -55.89 72.26 -29.44
N LEU A 453 -55.70 71.50 -28.37
CA LEU A 453 -56.76 71.28 -27.37
C LEU A 453 -56.17 71.18 -25.96
N TRP A 454 -56.50 72.10 -25.07
CA TRP A 454 -56.09 72.09 -23.67
C TRP A 454 -57.34 71.95 -22.81
N ARG A 455 -57.44 70.86 -22.04
CA ARG A 455 -58.53 70.60 -21.12
C ARG A 455 -57.99 70.43 -19.71
N PHE A 456 -58.51 71.23 -18.80
CA PHE A 456 -58.16 71.14 -17.39
C PHE A 456 -59.44 70.94 -16.58
N LYS A 457 -59.44 69.91 -15.73
CA LYS A 457 -60.56 69.61 -14.85
C LYS A 457 -60.05 69.43 -13.42
N ASN A 458 -60.52 70.32 -12.54
CA ASN A 458 -60.35 70.26 -11.10
C ASN A 458 -61.74 70.31 -10.44
N SER A 459 -61.87 70.02 -9.15
CA SER A 459 -63.15 69.95 -8.44
C SER A 459 -63.99 71.25 -8.48
N LYS A 460 -63.36 72.42 -8.68
CA LYS A 460 -64.03 73.75 -8.67
C LYS A 460 -64.11 74.46 -10.03
N TYR A 461 -63.35 74.03 -11.04
CA TYR A 461 -63.22 74.77 -12.29
C TYR A 461 -62.96 73.82 -13.47
N SER A 462 -63.60 74.12 -14.60
CA SER A 462 -63.37 73.41 -15.85
C SER A 462 -63.09 74.39 -16.98
N SER A 463 -62.04 74.10 -17.74
CA SER A 463 -61.71 74.85 -18.94
C SER A 463 -61.41 73.90 -20.08
N THR A 464 -61.92 74.28 -21.25
CA THR A 464 -61.64 73.62 -22.53
C THR A 464 -61.24 74.68 -23.53
N CYS A 465 -60.02 74.56 -24.05
CA CYS A 465 -59.43 75.45 -25.02
C CYS A 465 -59.04 74.65 -26.25
N ILE A 466 -59.85 74.67 -27.30
CA ILE A 466 -59.48 74.27 -28.65
C ILE A 466 -58.56 75.35 -29.23
N PHE A 467 -57.33 75.45 -28.75
CA PHE A 467 -56.38 76.41 -29.27
C PHE A 467 -56.10 76.18 -30.78
N PRO A 468 -55.86 77.24 -31.57
CA PRO A 468 -56.12 78.61 -31.21
C PRO A 468 -57.64 78.83 -31.08
N LEU A 469 -58.42 78.21 -31.98
CA LEU A 469 -59.84 78.35 -32.34
C LEU A 469 -60.92 78.65 -31.33
N LEU A 470 -61.03 77.95 -30.21
CA LEU A 470 -62.20 78.04 -29.35
C LEU A 470 -61.81 77.84 -27.91
N SER A 471 -61.91 78.86 -27.08
CA SER A 471 -61.57 78.76 -25.67
C SER A 471 -62.77 79.14 -24.81
N ILE A 472 -63.18 78.19 -23.96
CA ILE A 472 -64.33 78.33 -23.07
C ILE A 472 -63.91 77.86 -21.68
N GLY A 473 -64.11 78.73 -20.70
CA GLY A 473 -63.91 78.41 -19.29
C GLY A 473 -65.08 78.89 -18.45
N LYS A 474 -65.51 78.05 -17.51
CA LYS A 474 -66.59 78.35 -16.56
C LYS A 474 -66.20 77.90 -15.15
N SER A 475 -66.46 78.76 -14.18
CA SER A 475 -66.47 78.39 -12.76
C SER A 475 -67.69 77.53 -12.44
N SER A 476 -67.61 76.67 -11.41
CA SER A 476 -68.78 75.91 -10.91
C SER A 476 -70.00 76.80 -10.63
N ASP A 477 -69.77 78.07 -10.26
CA ASP A 477 -70.80 79.02 -9.80
C ASP A 477 -71.17 80.08 -10.88
N GLU A 478 -70.71 79.92 -12.13
CA GLU A 478 -71.05 80.76 -13.31
C GLU A 478 -70.74 82.28 -13.31
N THR A 479 -70.24 82.85 -12.21
CA THR A 479 -69.93 84.30 -12.13
C THR A 479 -68.80 84.77 -13.04
N ARG A 480 -67.89 83.87 -13.43
CA ARG A 480 -66.74 84.16 -14.30
C ARG A 480 -66.75 83.24 -15.51
N GLY A 481 -66.63 83.85 -16.69
CA GLY A 481 -66.61 83.09 -17.92
C GLY A 481 -66.05 83.87 -19.09
N TYR A 482 -65.56 83.13 -20.06
CA TYR A 482 -65.13 83.66 -21.33
C TYR A 482 -65.48 82.66 -22.43
N SER A 483 -65.76 83.18 -23.62
CA SER A 483 -65.92 82.40 -24.84
C SER A 483 -65.12 83.08 -25.95
N ALA A 484 -64.32 82.30 -26.63
CA ALA A 484 -63.30 82.84 -27.50
C ALA A 484 -63.16 81.96 -28.74
N VAL A 485 -63.88 82.24 -29.81
CA VAL A 485 -63.66 81.70 -31.16
C VAL A 485 -62.41 82.32 -31.79
N THR A 486 -61.25 82.14 -31.17
CA THR A 486 -59.96 82.68 -31.59
C THR A 486 -59.48 82.19 -32.99
N PRO A 487 -59.31 83.02 -34.02
CA PRO A 487 -59.19 84.43 -33.81
C PRO A 487 -60.49 85.17 -34.11
N PHE A 488 -61.42 84.56 -34.84
CA PHE A 488 -62.57 85.26 -35.37
C PHE A 488 -63.51 85.93 -34.39
N TYR A 489 -63.60 85.52 -33.14
CA TYR A 489 -64.55 86.11 -32.21
C TYR A 489 -64.13 85.90 -30.75
N TRP A 490 -63.83 86.95 -30.00
CA TRP A 490 -63.70 86.83 -28.54
C TRP A 490 -64.76 87.62 -27.82
N ARG A 491 -65.38 87.01 -26.81
CA ARG A 491 -66.28 87.63 -25.85
C ARG A 491 -65.88 87.23 -24.43
N PHE A 492 -65.49 88.21 -23.64
CA PHE A 492 -65.08 87.99 -22.26
C PHE A 492 -65.96 88.79 -21.28
N LYS A 493 -66.30 88.18 -20.14
CA LYS A 493 -67.04 88.80 -19.03
C LYS A 493 -66.15 88.83 -17.79
N THR A 494 -65.63 90.01 -17.47
CA THR A 494 -64.88 90.26 -16.24
C THR A 494 -65.77 90.98 -15.22
N LEU A 495 -65.28 91.13 -13.99
CA LEU A 495 -65.95 91.93 -12.95
C LEU A 495 -66.10 93.43 -13.34
N SER A 496 -65.38 93.92 -14.35
CA SER A 496 -65.20 95.35 -14.65
C SER A 496 -65.53 95.80 -16.09
N GLY A 497 -66.06 94.93 -16.95
CA GLY A 497 -66.47 95.31 -18.31
C GLY A 497 -66.56 94.15 -19.31
N LYS A 498 -66.87 94.50 -20.57
CA LYS A 498 -67.09 93.56 -21.68
C LYS A 498 -66.39 94.07 -22.95
N GLY A 499 -65.97 93.16 -23.81
CA GLY A 499 -65.35 93.51 -25.10
C GLY A 499 -65.55 92.43 -26.15
N GLN A 500 -65.38 92.81 -27.42
CA GLN A 500 -65.60 91.95 -28.58
C GLN A 500 -64.47 92.09 -29.61
N LEU A 501 -64.04 90.99 -30.21
CA LEU A 501 -62.98 91.02 -31.23
C LEU A 501 -63.39 90.10 -32.35
N LEU A 502 -63.63 90.63 -33.55
CA LEU A 502 -64.00 89.86 -34.74
C LEU A 502 -62.85 89.74 -35.75
N PHE A 503 -61.76 89.04 -35.38
CA PHE A 503 -60.54 89.02 -36.19
C PHE A 503 -60.72 88.34 -37.57
N PRO A 504 -59.93 88.69 -38.60
CA PRO A 504 -59.06 89.85 -38.66
C PRO A 504 -59.84 91.12 -39.04
N ILE A 505 -61.15 90.98 -39.27
CA ILE A 505 -61.99 91.97 -39.94
C ILE A 505 -62.30 93.15 -39.05
N TRP A 506 -62.43 92.94 -37.75
CA TRP A 506 -62.95 93.97 -36.87
C TRP A 506 -62.52 93.71 -35.43
N PHE A 507 -62.21 94.76 -34.69
CA PHE A 507 -61.90 94.68 -33.27
C PHE A 507 -62.54 95.87 -32.59
N GLU A 508 -63.27 95.65 -31.49
CA GLU A 508 -63.84 96.73 -30.70
C GLU A 508 -63.77 96.44 -29.18
N LYS A 509 -63.04 97.31 -28.48
CA LYS A 509 -62.95 97.25 -27.03
C LYS A 509 -63.47 98.54 -26.42
N GLN A 510 -64.47 98.40 -25.56
CA GLN A 510 -65.04 99.48 -24.74
C GLN A 510 -64.61 99.31 -23.28
N ARG A 511 -64.23 100.42 -22.65
CA ARG A 511 -63.85 100.45 -21.23
C ARG A 511 -64.92 101.23 -20.47
N THR A 512 -65.69 100.54 -19.61
CA THR A 512 -66.78 101.08 -18.77
C THR A 512 -66.43 101.17 -17.29
N ILE A 513 -66.78 102.26 -16.63
CA ILE A 513 -66.70 102.45 -15.16
C ILE A 513 -68.06 102.99 -14.73
N ASP A 514 -68.73 102.32 -13.79
CA ASP A 514 -70.08 102.66 -13.29
C ASP A 514 -71.17 102.89 -14.36
N GLY A 515 -70.90 102.48 -15.61
CA GLY A 515 -71.83 102.56 -16.74
C GLY A 515 -71.31 103.19 -18.05
N GLU A 516 -70.26 104.04 -18.07
CA GLU A 516 -69.91 104.92 -19.24
C GLU A 516 -68.52 104.68 -19.94
N VAL A 517 -68.30 105.03 -21.24
CA VAL A 517 -67.14 104.62 -22.14
C VAL A 517 -66.13 105.75 -22.57
N LYS A 518 -64.78 105.51 -22.56
CA LYS A 518 -63.69 106.53 -22.81
C LYS A 518 -62.66 106.41 -23.99
N SER A 519 -62.48 105.28 -24.70
CA SER A 519 -61.42 105.15 -25.75
C SER A 519 -61.73 104.06 -26.80
N THR A 520 -61.26 104.20 -28.06
CA THR A 520 -61.56 103.26 -29.16
C THR A 520 -60.33 102.84 -29.98
N SER A 521 -60.32 101.59 -30.46
CA SER A 521 -59.27 101.01 -31.30
C SER A 521 -59.93 100.12 -32.35
N GLN A 522 -59.53 100.26 -33.62
CA GLN A 522 -60.17 99.58 -34.75
C GLN A 522 -59.14 98.95 -35.71
N VAL A 523 -59.45 97.77 -36.23
CA VAL A 523 -58.58 97.00 -37.12
C VAL A 523 -59.48 96.38 -38.20
N ILE A 524 -59.16 96.54 -39.50
CA ILE A 524 -59.96 95.97 -40.59
C ILE A 524 -59.10 95.15 -41.57
N LEU A 525 -59.35 93.85 -41.61
CA LEU A 525 -58.67 92.86 -42.45
C LEU A 525 -57.15 92.84 -42.20
N LEU A 526 -56.36 93.09 -43.24
CA LEU A 526 -54.90 93.13 -43.15
C LEU A 526 -54.40 94.56 -42.90
N TYR A 527 -55.32 95.53 -42.86
CA TYR A 527 -55.06 96.95 -42.68
C TYR A 527 -55.42 97.40 -41.25
N TRP A 528 -54.39 97.75 -40.49
CA TRP A 528 -54.56 98.17 -39.11
C TRP A 528 -54.47 99.70 -38.97
N LYS A 529 -55.50 100.33 -38.35
CA LYS A 529 -55.58 101.77 -38.09
C LYS A 529 -55.91 102.10 -36.62
N TYR A 530 -54.88 102.45 -35.86
CA TYR A 530 -55.02 102.92 -34.47
C TYR A 530 -54.98 104.46 -34.40
N LYS A 531 -55.84 105.07 -33.56
CA LYS A 531 -55.87 106.53 -33.33
C LYS A 531 -55.90 106.85 -31.83
N ASP A 532 -54.87 107.57 -31.43
CA ASP A 532 -54.66 108.17 -30.12
C ASP A 532 -53.97 109.52 -30.39
N PRO A 533 -54.18 110.60 -29.62
CA PRO A 533 -53.55 111.91 -29.81
C PRO A 533 -52.06 111.95 -30.24
N ALA A 534 -51.21 110.93 -29.98
CA ALA A 534 -49.75 110.96 -30.23
C ALA A 534 -49.15 109.97 -31.27
N LEU A 535 -49.86 108.97 -31.82
CA LEU A 535 -49.26 107.87 -32.61
C LEU A 535 -50.07 107.46 -33.86
N LYS A 536 -49.38 107.05 -34.94
CA LYS A 536 -49.99 106.49 -36.17
C LYS A 536 -49.23 105.26 -36.71
N HIS A 537 -49.98 104.25 -37.16
CA HIS A 537 -49.47 102.95 -37.64
C HIS A 537 -50.31 102.43 -38.84
N HIS A 538 -49.66 101.82 -39.84
CA HIS A 538 -50.31 101.09 -40.95
C HIS A 538 -49.40 99.99 -41.54
N GLY A 539 -49.98 98.91 -42.08
CA GLY A 539 -49.26 97.79 -42.72
C GLY A 539 -50.22 96.77 -43.34
N VAL A 540 -49.69 95.81 -44.12
CA VAL A 540 -50.47 94.73 -44.77
C VAL A 540 -49.89 93.36 -44.37
N PHE A 541 -50.60 92.68 -43.47
CA PHE A 541 -50.24 91.35 -42.96
C PHE A 541 -50.30 90.26 -44.06
N PRO A 542 -49.40 89.24 -44.12
CA PRO A 542 -48.10 89.14 -43.45
C PRO A 542 -46.95 89.70 -44.32
N MET A 543 -47.27 90.16 -45.53
CA MET A 543 -46.36 90.29 -46.65
C MET A 543 -45.38 91.46 -46.47
N VAL A 544 -45.90 92.62 -46.09
CA VAL A 544 -45.13 93.85 -45.96
C VAL A 544 -45.53 94.61 -44.71
N TRP A 545 -44.55 94.81 -43.85
CA TRP A 545 -44.70 95.59 -42.62
C TRP A 545 -43.79 96.79 -42.65
N ARG A 546 -44.38 97.97 -42.46
CA ARG A 546 -43.63 99.22 -42.34
C ARG A 546 -44.01 99.96 -41.07
N PHE A 547 -43.13 99.90 -40.09
CA PHE A 547 -43.28 100.67 -38.86
C PHE A 547 -42.51 102.00 -39.00
N LYS A 548 -43.21 103.12 -38.81
CA LYS A 548 -42.62 104.46 -38.78
C LYS A 548 -43.11 105.23 -37.56
N GLY A 549 -42.31 105.18 -36.49
CA GLY A 549 -42.43 106.06 -35.32
C GLY A 549 -41.14 106.87 -35.12
N GLN A 550 -41.14 107.85 -34.22
CA GLN A 550 -39.96 108.70 -33.98
C GLN A 550 -38.68 107.87 -33.64
N ASN A 551 -38.79 106.76 -32.89
CA ASN A 551 -37.65 105.97 -32.40
C ASN A 551 -37.49 104.55 -32.99
N ARG A 552 -38.30 104.12 -33.95
CA ARG A 552 -38.26 102.74 -34.49
C ARG A 552 -38.58 102.68 -35.98
N ARG A 553 -37.74 101.96 -36.74
CA ARG A 553 -37.95 101.61 -38.15
C ARG A 553 -37.65 100.13 -38.40
N SER A 554 -38.57 99.41 -39.02
CA SER A 554 -38.35 98.01 -39.39
C SER A 554 -39.08 97.67 -40.67
N PHE A 555 -38.47 96.79 -41.45
CA PHE A 555 -39.02 96.27 -42.69
C PHE A 555 -38.86 94.75 -42.74
N THR A 556 -39.94 94.06 -43.09
CA THR A 556 -39.96 92.61 -43.18
C THR A 556 -40.62 92.20 -44.48
N LEU A 557 -39.91 91.37 -45.26
CA LEU A 557 -40.43 90.65 -46.41
C LEU A 557 -40.35 89.15 -46.10
N PHE A 558 -41.47 88.60 -45.65
CA PHE A 558 -41.54 87.22 -45.18
C PHE A 558 -41.61 86.22 -46.36
N PRO A 559 -40.92 85.05 -46.32
CA PRO A 559 -40.00 84.55 -45.28
C PRO A 559 -38.52 84.89 -45.52
N PHE A 560 -38.19 85.58 -46.60
CA PHE A 560 -36.83 85.66 -47.14
C PHE A 560 -35.88 86.53 -46.32
N VAL A 561 -36.28 87.79 -46.06
CA VAL A 561 -35.41 88.78 -45.42
C VAL A 561 -36.20 89.61 -44.43
N SER A 562 -35.66 89.71 -43.22
CA SER A 562 -36.14 90.66 -42.23
C SER A 562 -34.98 91.50 -41.70
N THR A 563 -35.17 92.82 -41.73
CA THR A 563 -34.21 93.80 -41.23
C THR A 563 -34.91 94.85 -40.36
N GLY A 564 -34.28 95.23 -39.25
CA GLY A 564 -34.87 96.22 -38.38
C GLY A 564 -33.84 96.96 -37.55
N PHE A 565 -34.16 98.22 -37.30
CA PHE A 565 -33.35 99.14 -36.51
C PHE A 565 -34.21 99.86 -35.46
N LYS A 566 -33.79 99.80 -34.20
CA LYS A 566 -34.44 100.54 -33.10
C LYS A 566 -33.43 101.49 -32.47
N LYS A 567 -33.69 102.80 -32.57
CA LYS A 567 -32.74 103.87 -32.22
C LYS A 567 -32.42 103.89 -30.71
N ASP A 568 -33.43 103.76 -29.85
CA ASP A 568 -33.26 103.78 -28.38
C ASP A 568 -32.38 102.67 -27.82
N THR A 569 -32.37 101.50 -28.47
CA THR A 569 -31.69 100.32 -27.93
C THR A 569 -30.51 99.88 -28.79
N ASP A 570 -30.22 100.64 -29.85
CA ASP A 570 -29.27 100.36 -30.95
C ASP A 570 -29.30 98.88 -31.38
N ARG A 571 -30.51 98.32 -31.44
CA ARG A 571 -30.71 96.90 -31.78
C ARG A 571 -30.80 96.76 -33.27
N ARG A 572 -30.00 95.84 -33.81
CA ARG A 572 -29.98 95.46 -35.21
C ARG A 572 -30.17 93.96 -35.32
N TYR A 573 -30.89 93.55 -36.35
CA TYR A 573 -30.99 92.16 -36.71
C TYR A 573 -31.04 92.00 -38.22
N LEU A 574 -30.42 90.93 -38.69
CA LEU A 574 -30.48 90.46 -40.05
C LEU A 574 -30.78 88.97 -40.02
N ALA A 575 -31.84 88.57 -40.70
CA ALA A 575 -32.23 87.17 -40.82
C ALA A 575 -32.39 86.82 -42.30
N ILE A 576 -31.60 85.86 -42.77
CA ILE A 576 -31.72 85.20 -44.08
C ILE A 576 -32.11 83.75 -43.79
N SER A 577 -33.42 83.47 -43.85
CA SER A 577 -33.96 82.20 -43.38
C SER A 577 -33.73 81.06 -44.40
N PRO A 578 -33.36 79.83 -43.98
CA PRO A 578 -33.01 79.39 -42.62
C PRO A 578 -31.49 79.36 -42.34
N ILE A 579 -30.67 79.86 -43.26
CA ILE A 579 -29.22 79.56 -43.30
C ILE A 579 -28.44 80.45 -42.34
N PHE A 580 -28.79 81.74 -42.26
CA PHE A 580 -27.98 82.73 -41.56
C PHE A 580 -28.84 83.65 -40.70
N TRP A 581 -28.49 83.72 -39.42
CA TRP A 581 -29.10 84.66 -38.49
C TRP A 581 -28.01 85.43 -37.74
N HIS A 582 -28.10 86.75 -37.80
CA HIS A 582 -27.27 87.65 -37.04
C HIS A 582 -28.12 88.62 -36.22
N PHE A 583 -28.00 88.53 -34.90
CA PHE A 583 -28.66 89.44 -33.97
C PHE A 583 -27.60 90.18 -33.17
N SER A 584 -27.64 91.52 -33.20
CA SER A 584 -26.70 92.37 -32.46
C SER A 584 -27.41 93.41 -31.60
N LYS A 585 -26.90 93.53 -30.38
CA LYS A 585 -27.19 94.62 -29.44
C LYS A 585 -25.88 94.96 -28.70
N PRO A 586 -25.74 96.15 -28.10
CA PRO A 586 -24.46 96.62 -27.57
C PRO A 586 -23.73 95.62 -26.64
N SER A 587 -24.48 94.86 -25.84
CA SER A 587 -23.94 93.88 -24.89
C SER A 587 -24.02 92.42 -25.33
N LYS A 588 -24.68 92.06 -26.44
CA LYS A 588 -24.79 90.66 -26.88
C LYS A 588 -24.82 90.54 -28.39
N SER A 589 -24.11 89.54 -28.90
CA SER A 589 -24.24 89.10 -30.28
C SER A 589 -24.50 87.60 -30.35
N PHE A 590 -25.33 87.22 -31.31
CA PHE A 590 -25.55 85.83 -31.66
C PHE A 590 -25.47 85.71 -33.18
N THR A 591 -24.60 84.82 -33.62
CA THR A 591 -24.43 84.48 -35.03
C THR A 591 -24.47 82.97 -35.17
N THR A 592 -25.16 82.51 -36.19
CA THR A 592 -25.26 81.08 -36.48
C THR A 592 -25.24 80.85 -37.98
N LEU A 593 -24.53 79.79 -38.36
CA LEU A 593 -24.56 79.19 -39.69
C LEU A 593 -25.13 77.78 -39.50
N PHE A 594 -26.44 77.67 -39.64
CA PHE A 594 -27.15 76.44 -39.28
C PHE A 594 -26.90 75.33 -40.32
N PRO A 595 -26.63 74.06 -39.94
CA PRO A 595 -26.52 73.50 -38.58
C PRO A 595 -25.07 73.27 -38.12
N VAL A 596 -24.10 74.02 -38.64
CA VAL A 596 -22.66 73.71 -38.48
C VAL A 596 -22.03 74.48 -37.32
N TRP A 597 -22.40 75.76 -37.16
CA TRP A 597 -21.68 76.67 -36.29
C TRP A 597 -22.59 77.61 -35.53
N TRP A 598 -22.33 77.75 -34.23
CA TRP A 598 -22.99 78.70 -33.35
C TRP A 598 -21.96 79.48 -32.55
N SER A 599 -22.12 80.80 -32.54
CA SER A 599 -21.35 81.70 -31.70
C SER A 599 -22.28 82.63 -30.95
N ARG A 600 -22.13 82.65 -29.64
CA ARG A 600 -22.84 83.59 -28.77
C ARG A 600 -21.82 84.31 -27.90
N ASN A 601 -21.82 85.63 -27.99
CA ASN A 601 -21.03 86.49 -27.13
C ASN A 601 -21.98 87.33 -26.28
N ASN A 602 -21.72 87.37 -24.98
CA ASN A 602 -22.45 88.18 -24.03
C ASN A 602 -21.44 88.96 -23.19
N SER A 603 -21.45 90.27 -23.34
CA SER A 603 -20.61 91.22 -22.62
C SER A 603 -21.52 92.17 -21.83
N THR A 604 -21.93 91.74 -20.64
CA THR A 604 -22.61 92.59 -19.65
C THR A 604 -21.58 93.11 -18.67
N LYS A 605 -21.67 94.37 -18.18
CA LYS A 605 -20.68 94.98 -17.27
C LYS A 605 -20.27 93.99 -16.16
N GLY A 606 -19.01 93.55 -16.16
CA GLY A 606 -18.43 92.62 -15.19
C GLY A 606 -18.40 91.13 -15.60
N ASP A 607 -19.38 90.67 -16.38
CA ASP A 607 -19.54 89.26 -16.74
C ASP A 607 -19.53 89.06 -18.26
N GLN A 608 -18.44 88.47 -18.73
CA GLN A 608 -18.29 88.02 -20.11
C GLN A 608 -18.55 86.51 -20.20
N SER A 609 -19.54 86.13 -20.99
CA SER A 609 -19.76 84.74 -21.36
C SER A 609 -19.67 84.52 -22.86
N GLN A 610 -18.95 83.46 -23.24
CA GLN A 610 -18.77 83.05 -24.63
C GLN A 610 -19.12 81.59 -24.79
N PHE A 611 -19.85 81.31 -25.86
CA PHE A 611 -20.20 79.97 -26.29
C PHE A 611 -19.85 79.82 -27.76
N LYS A 612 -19.08 78.78 -28.07
CA LYS A 612 -18.73 78.38 -29.43
C LYS A 612 -18.95 76.89 -29.58
N LEU A 613 -19.66 76.51 -30.64
CA LEU A 613 -19.89 75.12 -31.00
C LEU A 613 -19.63 74.94 -32.49
N LEU A 614 -18.80 73.96 -32.82
CA LEU A 614 -18.55 73.48 -34.18
C LEU A 614 -18.75 71.97 -34.17
N ILE A 615 -19.85 71.50 -34.73
CA ILE A 615 -20.20 70.08 -34.69
C ILE A 615 -19.37 69.29 -35.73
N PRO A 616 -18.84 68.08 -35.40
CA PRO A 616 -18.78 67.44 -34.07
C PRO A 616 -17.47 67.72 -33.30
N ILE A 617 -16.62 68.61 -33.81
CA ILE A 617 -15.19 68.69 -33.49
C ILE A 617 -14.92 69.45 -32.19
N TYR A 618 -15.59 70.59 -31.99
CA TYR A 618 -15.18 71.56 -30.99
C TYR A 618 -16.34 72.13 -30.20
N PHE A 619 -16.16 72.14 -28.88
CA PHE A 619 -17.07 72.77 -27.92
C PHE A 619 -16.28 73.64 -26.96
N SER A 620 -16.67 74.91 -26.85
CA SER A 620 -16.11 75.83 -25.88
C SER A 620 -17.20 76.62 -25.18
N GLN A 621 -17.20 76.56 -23.87
CA GLN A 621 -18.03 77.38 -23.00
C GLN A 621 -17.14 78.05 -21.95
N SER A 622 -17.16 79.38 -21.92
CA SER A 622 -16.46 80.16 -20.90
C SER A 622 -17.42 81.14 -20.23
N ASP A 623 -17.59 80.97 -18.93
CA ASP A 623 -18.30 81.83 -17.99
C ASP A 623 -17.33 82.21 -16.85
N PRO A 624 -17.59 83.26 -16.04
CA PRO A 624 -16.67 83.71 -14.99
C PRO A 624 -16.18 82.62 -14.03
N LEU A 625 -17.04 81.65 -13.71
CA LEU A 625 -16.73 80.55 -12.78
C LEU A 625 -16.31 79.25 -13.48
N HIS A 626 -16.65 79.07 -14.76
CA HIS A 626 -16.52 77.79 -15.44
C HIS A 626 -15.91 77.96 -16.84
N LYS A 627 -14.83 77.24 -17.10
CA LYS A 627 -14.23 77.15 -18.43
C LYS A 627 -14.16 75.70 -18.88
N ARG A 628 -14.78 75.40 -20.01
CA ARG A 628 -14.87 74.05 -20.58
C ARG A 628 -14.46 74.12 -22.04
N ASN A 629 -13.35 73.48 -22.38
CA ASN A 629 -12.87 73.36 -23.74
C ASN A 629 -12.74 71.87 -24.05
N VAL A 630 -13.43 71.42 -25.09
CA VAL A 630 -13.40 70.03 -25.54
C VAL A 630 -13.11 70.00 -27.03
N VAL A 631 -12.07 69.25 -27.39
CA VAL A 631 -11.78 68.85 -28.77
C VAL A 631 -12.08 67.36 -28.83
N PHE A 632 -13.21 66.99 -29.42
CA PHE A 632 -13.66 65.60 -29.39
C PHE A 632 -12.80 64.72 -30.32
N PRO A 633 -12.50 63.47 -29.91
CA PRO A 633 -12.63 62.87 -28.57
C PRO A 633 -11.40 63.08 -27.66
N ILE A 634 -10.38 63.78 -28.15
CA ILE A 634 -8.98 63.67 -27.69
C ILE A 634 -8.67 64.53 -26.46
N VAL A 635 -9.09 65.80 -26.46
CA VAL A 635 -8.68 66.79 -25.45
C VAL A 635 -9.87 67.29 -24.66
N TRP A 636 -9.79 67.17 -23.34
CA TRP A 636 -10.81 67.63 -22.41
C TRP A 636 -10.14 68.52 -21.37
N ARG A 637 -10.53 69.80 -21.33
CA ARG A 637 -10.04 70.76 -20.35
C ARG A 637 -11.21 71.37 -19.59
N PHE A 638 -11.24 71.14 -18.29
CA PHE A 638 -12.27 71.65 -17.39
C PHE A 638 -11.65 72.49 -16.29
N LYS A 639 -12.25 73.64 -16.01
CA LYS A 639 -11.88 74.49 -14.89
C LYS A 639 -13.15 74.97 -14.21
N ASN A 640 -13.29 74.70 -12.93
CA ASN A 640 -14.32 75.25 -12.04
C ASN A 640 -13.64 75.81 -10.77
N PRO A 641 -14.35 76.48 -9.85
CA PRO A 641 -13.75 77.13 -8.70
C PRO A 641 -13.03 76.14 -7.76
N ASN A 642 -13.47 74.89 -7.69
CA ASN A 642 -13.00 73.90 -6.73
C ASN A 642 -12.01 72.90 -7.34
N TYR A 643 -11.84 72.91 -8.67
CA TYR A 643 -11.14 71.86 -9.39
C TYR A 643 -10.79 72.24 -10.84
N SER A 644 -9.56 71.99 -11.22
CA SER A 644 -9.08 72.15 -12.60
C SER A 644 -8.53 70.83 -13.10
N SER A 645 -8.95 70.39 -14.29
CA SER A 645 -8.48 69.17 -14.91
C SER A 645 -8.18 69.31 -16.40
N PHE A 646 -7.22 68.51 -16.84
CA PHE A 646 -6.83 68.32 -18.22
C PHE A 646 -6.69 66.83 -18.48
N THR A 647 -7.35 66.34 -19.51
CA THR A 647 -7.29 64.95 -19.94
C THR A 647 -7.00 64.88 -21.43
N LEU A 648 -5.99 64.10 -21.77
CA LEU A 648 -5.64 63.67 -23.11
C LEU A 648 -5.94 62.17 -23.19
N VAL A 649 -7.10 61.83 -23.74
CA VAL A 649 -7.59 60.44 -23.77
C VAL A 649 -6.75 59.59 -24.74
N PRO A 650 -6.38 58.34 -24.38
CA PRO A 650 -6.57 57.65 -23.10
C PRO A 650 -5.35 57.73 -22.15
N LEU A 651 -4.28 58.42 -22.56
CA LEU A 651 -2.94 58.26 -21.99
C LEU A 651 -2.67 59.11 -20.76
N PHE A 652 -3.22 60.33 -20.70
CA PHE A 652 -2.85 61.31 -19.67
C PHE A 652 -4.07 61.98 -19.07
N SER A 653 -4.14 62.05 -17.75
CA SER A 653 -5.10 62.88 -17.03
C SER A 653 -4.46 63.48 -15.81
N TYR A 654 -4.64 64.79 -15.63
CA TYR A 654 -4.17 65.54 -14.48
C TYR A 654 -5.31 66.41 -13.96
N GLY A 655 -5.50 66.42 -12.65
CA GLY A 655 -6.47 67.30 -12.00
C GLY A 655 -6.05 67.70 -10.60
N ILE A 656 -6.36 68.93 -10.22
CA ILE A 656 -5.98 69.50 -8.93
C ILE A 656 -7.06 70.44 -8.41
N SER A 657 -7.39 70.32 -7.12
CA SER A 657 -8.17 71.33 -6.40
C SER A 657 -7.29 72.50 -5.97
N PRO A 658 -7.82 73.74 -5.84
CA PRO A 658 -7.04 74.91 -5.43
C PRO A 658 -6.29 74.70 -4.10
N GLU A 659 -6.94 74.07 -3.12
CA GLU A 659 -6.37 73.77 -1.80
C GLU A 659 -5.47 72.52 -1.79
N LYS A 660 -5.30 71.84 -2.94
CA LYS A 660 -4.50 70.61 -3.12
C LYS A 660 -4.90 69.43 -2.22
N GLU A 661 -6.12 69.45 -1.69
CA GLU A 661 -6.72 68.35 -0.93
C GLU A 661 -7.07 67.16 -1.83
N THR A 662 -7.55 67.44 -3.05
CA THR A 662 -7.83 66.42 -4.05
C THR A 662 -6.97 66.65 -5.28
N ASN A 663 -6.26 65.62 -5.70
CA ASN A 663 -5.56 65.63 -6.97
C ASN A 663 -5.51 64.23 -7.57
N HIS A 664 -5.32 64.19 -8.89
CA HIS A 664 -4.93 62.96 -9.56
C HIS A 664 -3.94 63.24 -10.66
N LEU A 665 -3.10 62.25 -10.90
CA LEU A 665 -2.20 62.18 -12.04
C LEU A 665 -2.24 60.74 -12.56
N ALA A 666 -2.73 60.57 -13.78
CA ALA A 666 -2.80 59.27 -14.44
C ALA A 666 -2.03 59.32 -15.75
N LEU A 667 -0.91 58.60 -15.82
CA LEU A 667 -0.14 58.24 -17.00
C LEU A 667 -0.49 56.80 -17.35
N THR A 668 -1.66 56.58 -17.93
CA THR A 668 -2.21 55.24 -18.16
C THR A 668 -1.47 54.52 -19.30
N PRO A 669 -1.12 53.22 -19.14
CA PRO A 669 -1.40 52.33 -18.01
C PRO A 669 -0.27 52.26 -16.97
N LEU A 670 0.75 53.11 -17.05
CA LEU A 670 2.00 52.95 -16.28
C LEU A 670 1.87 53.45 -14.84
N PHE A 671 1.39 54.66 -14.62
CA PHE A 671 1.43 55.31 -13.31
C PHE A 671 0.12 56.03 -12.97
N TRP A 672 -0.44 55.76 -11.80
CA TRP A 672 -1.63 56.42 -11.27
C TRP A 672 -1.39 56.92 -9.84
N HIS A 673 -1.65 58.21 -9.63
CA HIS A 673 -1.71 58.88 -8.33
C HIS A 673 -3.12 59.41 -8.12
N PHE A 674 -3.72 59.06 -7.00
CA PHE A 674 -5.01 59.61 -6.56
C PHE A 674 -4.90 60.03 -5.09
N LYS A 675 -5.16 61.30 -4.80
CA LYS A 675 -5.19 61.84 -3.44
C LYS A 675 -6.56 62.42 -3.15
N ASN A 676 -7.14 62.00 -2.04
CA ASN A 676 -8.40 62.50 -1.47
C ASN A 676 -8.18 62.88 0.00
N PRO A 677 -9.11 63.62 0.64
CA PRO A 677 -8.97 64.02 2.05
C PRO A 677 -8.75 62.84 3.02
N ASN A 678 -9.30 61.67 2.70
CA ASN A 678 -9.26 60.47 3.55
C ASN A 678 -8.09 59.52 3.24
N GLY A 679 -7.28 59.79 2.20
CA GLY A 679 -6.21 58.88 1.81
C GLY A 679 -5.65 59.10 0.40
N SER A 680 -4.56 58.38 0.11
CA SER A 680 -3.86 58.45 -1.17
C SER A 680 -3.47 57.07 -1.70
N ILE A 681 -3.48 56.93 -3.02
CA ILE A 681 -3.05 55.74 -3.75
C ILE A 681 -1.97 56.15 -4.75
N ASN A 682 -0.86 55.44 -4.73
CA ASN A 682 0.19 55.47 -5.74
C ASN A 682 0.26 54.09 -6.38
N THR A 683 0.26 54.02 -7.70
CA THR A 683 0.33 52.77 -8.44
C THR A 683 1.26 52.94 -9.63
N LEU A 684 2.26 52.07 -9.75
CA LEU A 684 3.12 51.91 -10.91
C LEU A 684 2.94 50.47 -11.42
N LEU A 685 2.08 50.28 -12.43
CA LEU A 685 1.73 48.94 -12.89
C LEU A 685 2.90 48.26 -13.63
N PRO A 686 3.13 46.94 -13.44
CA PRO A 686 2.58 46.04 -12.42
C PRO A 686 3.51 45.86 -11.21
N ILE A 687 4.36 46.85 -10.91
CA ILE A 687 5.51 46.69 -10.02
C ILE A 687 5.19 47.18 -8.61
N PHE A 688 4.52 48.32 -8.46
CA PHE A 688 4.37 48.99 -7.17
C PHE A 688 2.95 49.48 -6.93
N TRP A 689 2.40 49.18 -5.76
CA TRP A 689 1.15 49.75 -5.26
C TRP A 689 1.34 50.18 -3.83
N HIS A 690 1.02 51.42 -3.52
CA HIS A 690 1.03 51.96 -2.18
C HIS A 690 -0.28 52.67 -1.92
N SER A 691 -0.97 52.30 -0.84
CA SER A 691 -2.23 52.92 -0.44
C SER A 691 -2.22 53.25 1.04
N LYS A 692 -2.62 54.46 1.38
CA LYS A 692 -2.74 54.95 2.75
C LYS A 692 -4.14 55.51 2.97
N TYR A 693 -4.87 54.99 3.95
CA TYR A 693 -6.24 55.39 4.26
C TYR A 693 -6.46 55.58 5.76
N GLY A 694 -7.28 56.58 6.10
CA GLY A 694 -7.65 56.90 7.48
C GLY A 694 -6.77 57.98 8.11
N SER A 695 -7.20 58.50 9.27
CA SER A 695 -6.51 59.53 10.05
C SER A 695 -6.25 59.06 11.47
N GLY A 696 -5.10 59.40 12.04
CA GLY A 696 -4.68 59.03 13.40
C GLY A 696 -4.39 57.53 13.59
N ASN A 697 -4.75 56.99 14.77
CA ASN A 697 -4.43 55.61 15.21
C ASN A 697 -5.14 54.50 14.41
N ASN A 698 -6.14 54.82 13.59
CA ASN A 698 -6.85 53.88 12.73
C ASN A 698 -6.37 53.94 11.27
N SER A 699 -5.19 54.52 11.01
CA SER A 699 -4.61 54.53 9.67
C SER A 699 -4.25 53.10 9.23
N SER A 700 -4.50 52.84 7.95
CA SER A 700 -4.12 51.60 7.28
C SER A 700 -3.22 51.93 6.10
N GLU A 701 -2.11 51.22 6.01
CA GLU A 701 -1.09 51.40 4.99
C GLU A 701 -0.80 50.04 4.35
N ASN A 702 -0.79 50.01 3.03
CA ASN A 702 -0.50 48.80 2.28
C ASN A 702 0.50 49.12 1.17
N THR A 703 1.63 48.43 1.17
CA THR A 703 2.71 48.61 0.20
C THR A 703 3.02 47.27 -0.45
N ILE A 704 2.95 47.22 -1.76
CA ILE A 704 3.21 46.03 -2.58
C ILE A 704 4.28 46.42 -3.59
N LEU A 705 5.43 45.73 -3.56
CA LEU A 705 6.42 45.72 -4.63
C LEU A 705 6.42 44.31 -5.25
N PHE A 706 5.56 44.10 -6.24
CA PHE A 706 5.35 42.78 -6.81
C PHE A 706 6.59 42.31 -7.61
N PRO A 707 7.00 41.03 -7.50
CA PRO A 707 6.45 39.96 -6.64
C PRO A 707 7.20 39.79 -5.30
N ILE A 708 8.04 40.75 -4.91
CA ILE A 708 9.07 40.57 -3.87
C ILE A 708 8.58 41.02 -2.48
N TYR A 709 7.94 42.18 -2.36
CA TYR A 709 7.62 42.77 -1.07
C TYR A 709 6.13 43.01 -0.90
N PHE A 710 5.58 42.61 0.24
CA PHE A 710 4.20 42.88 0.62
C PHE A 710 4.16 43.31 2.08
N GLN A 711 3.64 44.50 2.33
CA GLN A 711 3.49 45.08 3.66
C GLN A 711 2.06 45.53 3.86
N THR A 712 1.46 45.14 4.97
CA THR A 712 0.14 45.60 5.39
C THR A 712 0.21 46.01 6.85
N GLU A 713 0.00 47.29 7.11
CA GLU A 713 -0.04 47.87 8.44
C GLU A 713 -1.43 48.44 8.72
N SER A 714 -1.98 48.08 9.87
CA SER A 714 -3.27 48.55 10.37
C SER A 714 -3.27 48.45 11.90
N TYR A 715 -4.27 49.05 12.54
CA TYR A 715 -4.38 49.09 14.01
C TYR A 715 -4.19 47.73 14.73
N ASN A 716 -4.57 46.61 14.10
CA ASN A 716 -4.46 45.27 14.70
C ASN A 716 -3.51 44.31 13.99
N ILE A 717 -3.00 44.68 12.82
CA ILE A 717 -2.24 43.77 11.94
C ILE A 717 -1.01 44.52 11.41
N SER A 718 0.17 43.93 11.60
CA SER A 718 1.43 44.36 11.01
C SER A 718 2.08 43.16 10.31
N ASN A 719 1.92 43.11 9.00
CA ASN A 719 2.47 42.04 8.16
C ASN A 719 3.54 42.61 7.25
N ARG A 720 4.70 41.97 7.20
CA ARG A 720 5.81 42.30 6.30
C ARG A 720 6.34 41.01 5.68
N ILE A 721 6.32 40.92 4.36
CA ILE A 721 6.67 39.72 3.60
C ILE A 721 7.71 40.14 2.55
N ILE A 722 8.86 39.46 2.55
CA ILE A 722 9.85 39.48 1.46
C ILE A 722 9.79 38.10 0.83
N PHE A 723 8.93 37.93 -0.16
CA PHE A 723 8.68 36.66 -0.81
C PHE A 723 9.89 36.21 -1.66
N PRO A 724 10.29 34.93 -1.65
CA PRO A 724 9.77 33.80 -0.87
C PRO A 724 10.63 33.48 0.36
N ILE A 725 11.24 34.47 1.02
CA ILE A 725 12.27 34.25 2.04
C ILE A 725 11.78 34.63 3.45
N ILE A 726 11.25 35.84 3.65
CA ILE A 726 10.87 36.36 4.97
C ILE A 726 9.36 36.57 5.06
N TRP A 727 8.76 36.11 6.15
CA TRP A 727 7.38 36.42 6.53
C TRP A 727 7.36 36.82 8.01
N SER A 728 7.07 38.08 8.27
CA SER A 728 6.77 38.60 9.60
C SER A 728 5.28 38.89 9.65
N LEU A 729 4.52 38.12 10.42
CA LEU A 729 3.07 38.27 10.56
C LEU A 729 2.74 38.55 12.02
N GLU A 730 2.15 39.71 12.28
CA GLU A 730 1.78 40.15 13.62
C GLU A 730 0.31 40.54 13.65
N ASN A 731 -0.44 39.91 14.57
CA ASN A 731 -1.81 40.27 14.92
C ASN A 731 -1.93 40.24 16.45
N ARG A 732 -2.94 40.91 17.03
CA ARG A 732 -3.20 40.94 18.49
C ARG A 732 -3.07 39.59 19.19
N LYS A 733 -3.52 38.51 18.56
CA LYS A 733 -3.52 37.16 19.14
C LYS A 733 -2.33 36.29 18.73
N TYR A 734 -1.52 36.71 17.77
CA TYR A 734 -0.46 35.83 17.26
C TYR A 734 0.64 36.62 16.56
N LYS A 735 1.88 36.39 16.99
CA LYS A 735 3.07 36.94 16.35
C LYS A 735 3.91 35.81 15.79
N SER A 736 4.33 35.92 14.53
CA SER A 736 5.20 34.94 13.89
C SER A 736 6.20 35.57 12.95
N PHE A 737 7.37 34.95 12.87
CA PHE A 737 8.45 35.28 11.96
C PHE A 737 8.99 34.01 11.32
N SER A 738 9.08 33.98 10.00
CA SER A 738 9.59 32.85 9.23
C SER A 738 10.66 33.35 8.26
N PHE A 739 11.82 32.71 8.30
CA PHE A 739 12.89 32.81 7.32
C PHE A 739 12.96 31.48 6.56
N ILE A 740 12.09 31.32 5.58
CA ILE A 740 11.90 30.05 4.88
C ILE A 740 13.07 29.81 3.91
N PRO A 741 13.56 28.56 3.76
CA PRO A 741 13.11 27.33 4.40
C PRO A 741 13.96 26.94 5.61
N LEU A 742 14.55 27.90 6.35
CA LEU A 742 15.53 27.63 7.39
C LEU A 742 14.97 27.73 8.80
N PHE A 743 14.07 28.69 9.04
CA PHE A 743 13.61 29.04 10.37
C PHE A 743 12.17 29.52 10.39
N SER A 744 11.40 29.14 11.41
CA SER A 744 10.06 29.68 11.66
C SER A 744 9.72 29.67 13.13
N TYR A 745 9.30 30.79 13.67
CA TYR A 745 8.83 30.94 15.04
C TYR A 745 7.49 31.65 15.08
N GLY A 746 6.60 31.23 15.97
CA GLY A 746 5.38 31.97 16.26
C GLY A 746 4.79 31.63 17.61
N ARG A 747 4.14 32.60 18.25
CA ARG A 747 3.51 32.46 19.56
C ARG A 747 2.23 33.28 19.67
N ASN A 748 1.27 32.72 20.41
CA ASN A 748 0.14 33.46 20.98
C ASN A 748 0.55 34.06 22.35
N GLU A 749 -0.11 35.13 22.79
CA GLU A 749 0.12 35.81 24.08
C GLU A 749 0.04 34.84 25.26
N ASP A 750 -0.99 33.98 25.30
CA ASP A 750 -1.20 32.99 26.38
C ASP A 750 -0.21 31.81 26.34
N LYS A 751 0.71 31.74 25.36
CA LYS A 751 1.64 30.62 25.13
C LYS A 751 0.94 29.24 25.01
N SER A 752 -0.36 29.22 24.73
CA SER A 752 -1.18 28.03 24.48
C SER A 752 -0.90 27.42 23.11
N ARG A 753 -0.56 28.28 22.14
CA ARG A 753 -0.11 27.91 20.79
C ARG A 753 1.23 28.55 20.50
N SER A 754 2.23 27.73 20.19
CA SER A 754 3.52 28.21 19.71
C SER A 754 4.16 27.20 18.76
N HIS A 755 4.96 27.70 17.83
CA HIS A 755 5.82 26.86 17.02
C HIS A 755 7.22 27.48 16.96
N TYR A 756 8.23 26.64 16.92
CA TYR A 756 9.62 27.01 16.70
C TYR A 756 10.23 25.91 15.84
N ALA A 757 10.73 26.24 14.67
CA ALA A 757 11.26 25.31 13.70
C ALA A 757 12.58 25.84 13.15
N ILE A 758 13.62 25.03 13.19
CA ILE A 758 14.87 25.20 12.44
C ILE A 758 14.85 24.07 11.42
N THR A 759 14.28 24.31 10.26
CA THR A 759 14.01 23.31 9.24
C THR A 759 15.31 22.90 8.51
N PRO A 760 15.53 21.60 8.23
CA PRO A 760 14.69 20.44 8.56
C PRO A 760 15.04 19.78 9.91
N LEU A 761 15.94 20.36 10.72
CA LEU A 761 16.58 19.70 11.86
C LEU A 761 15.75 19.70 13.13
N TYR A 762 15.13 20.81 13.53
CA TYR A 762 14.47 20.95 14.82
C TYR A 762 13.07 21.52 14.68
N TYR A 763 12.11 20.96 15.42
CA TYR A 763 10.73 21.45 15.48
C TYR A 763 10.21 21.31 16.91
N ASN A 764 9.61 22.37 17.44
CA ASN A 764 8.93 22.42 18.73
C ASN A 764 7.58 23.10 18.53
N ILE A 765 6.51 22.30 18.48
CA ILE A 765 5.16 22.72 18.19
C ILE A 765 4.29 22.43 19.41
N LYS A 766 3.65 23.46 19.95
CA LYS A 766 2.72 23.40 21.07
C LYS A 766 1.35 23.91 20.62
N ASN A 767 0.32 23.12 20.88
CA ASN A 767 -1.09 23.45 20.72
C ASN A 767 -1.81 23.18 22.06
N ASN A 768 -3.05 23.64 22.21
CA ASN A 768 -3.81 23.63 23.48
C ASN A 768 -3.61 22.36 24.33
N ASN A 769 -3.80 21.15 23.75
CA ASN A 769 -3.66 19.86 24.46
C ASN A 769 -2.57 18.94 23.88
N SER A 770 -1.70 19.45 22.99
CA SER A 770 -0.65 18.65 22.39
C SER A 770 0.67 19.38 22.26
N SER A 771 1.77 18.69 22.53
CA SER A 771 3.12 19.20 22.29
C SER A 771 3.93 18.17 21.52
N LYS A 772 4.69 18.65 20.53
CA LYS A 772 5.57 17.84 19.69
C LYS A 772 6.92 18.52 19.61
N ARG A 773 7.97 17.84 20.05
CA ARG A 773 9.37 18.22 19.87
C ARG A 773 10.03 17.19 18.98
N MET A 774 10.88 17.63 18.07
CA MET A 774 11.52 16.78 17.08
C MET A 774 12.90 17.36 16.78
N LEU A 775 13.91 16.51 16.80
CA LEU A 775 15.24 16.76 16.28
C LEU A 775 15.47 15.71 15.18
N PHE A 776 15.10 16.01 13.94
CA PHE A 776 15.17 15.08 12.84
C PHE A 776 16.61 14.72 12.45
N PRO A 777 16.92 13.44 12.12
CA PRO A 777 16.09 12.24 12.25
C PRO A 777 16.36 11.49 13.57
N LEU A 778 16.88 12.17 14.60
CA LEU A 778 17.41 11.54 15.82
C LEU A 778 16.36 11.36 16.91
N TRP A 779 15.48 12.35 17.13
CA TRP A 779 14.62 12.37 18.32
C TRP A 779 13.23 12.93 18.04
N TRP A 780 12.21 12.34 18.63
CA TRP A 780 10.82 12.82 18.62
C TRP A 780 10.17 12.59 19.97
N ASN A 781 9.59 13.64 20.53
CA ASN A 781 8.79 13.58 21.74
C ASN A 781 7.43 14.19 21.44
N SER A 782 6.37 13.42 21.60
CA SER A 782 4.99 13.87 21.35
C SER A 782 4.09 13.50 22.52
N ARG A 783 3.36 14.49 23.02
CA ARG A 783 2.32 14.36 24.04
C ARG A 783 0.98 14.79 23.43
N ASN A 784 -0.03 13.94 23.50
CA ASN A 784 -1.38 14.23 23.04
C ASN A 784 -2.40 13.69 24.05
N GLY A 785 -2.93 14.56 24.91
CA GLY A 785 -3.74 14.16 26.06
C GLY A 785 -3.00 13.16 26.95
N ASN A 786 -3.56 11.96 27.11
CA ASN A 786 -2.99 10.87 27.92
C ASN A 786 -1.94 10.02 27.18
N LEU A 787 -1.75 10.22 25.87
CA LEU A 787 -0.76 9.49 25.08
C LEU A 787 0.57 10.24 25.11
N LYS A 788 1.64 9.56 25.55
CA LYS A 788 3.01 10.07 25.52
C LYS A 788 3.86 9.15 24.65
N SER A 789 4.65 9.75 23.77
CA SER A 789 5.60 9.04 22.92
C SER A 789 6.97 9.72 22.97
N ASN A 790 8.03 8.96 23.13
CA ASN A 790 9.40 9.44 23.12
C ASN A 790 10.25 8.46 22.30
N ILE A 791 10.88 8.95 21.24
CA ILE A 791 11.60 8.17 20.25
C ILE A 791 12.98 8.79 20.10
N LEU A 792 14.03 8.02 20.32
CA LEU A 792 15.41 8.35 19.97
C LEU A 792 15.85 7.34 18.90
N PHE A 793 15.69 7.67 17.63
CA PHE A 793 15.93 6.74 16.53
C PHE A 793 17.44 6.49 16.32
N PRO A 794 17.86 5.24 16.03
CA PRO A 794 17.10 3.99 16.02
C PRO A 794 17.23 3.22 17.34
N VAL A 795 17.54 3.88 18.47
CA VAL A 795 17.94 3.22 19.71
C VAL A 795 16.77 3.01 20.67
N TYR A 796 15.88 3.98 20.86
CA TYR A 796 14.87 3.95 21.90
C TYR A 796 13.49 4.38 21.39
N TRP A 797 12.45 3.67 21.79
CA TRP A 797 11.05 4.06 21.59
C TRP A 797 10.25 3.78 22.85
N SER A 798 9.46 4.75 23.27
CA SER A 798 8.55 4.65 24.41
C SER A 798 7.19 5.16 23.98
N PHE A 799 6.17 4.32 24.13
CA PHE A 799 4.77 4.62 23.83
C PHE A 799 3.93 4.29 25.05
N ILE A 800 3.44 5.31 25.74
CA ILE A 800 2.68 5.21 26.99
C ILE A 800 1.25 5.67 26.72
N GLY A 801 0.27 4.79 26.97
CA GLY A 801 -1.16 5.10 26.90
C GLY A 801 -1.96 4.44 28.04
N LYS A 802 -3.28 4.65 28.06
CA LYS A 802 -4.17 4.18 29.14
C LYS A 802 -4.27 2.65 29.24
N SER A 803 -4.22 1.95 28.10
CA SER A 803 -4.41 0.49 28.01
C SER A 803 -3.18 -0.29 27.52
N SER A 804 -2.13 0.42 27.09
CA SER A 804 -0.91 -0.18 26.58
C SER A 804 0.30 0.70 26.89
N ASN A 805 1.40 0.04 27.25
CA ASN A 805 2.71 0.65 27.44
C ASN A 805 3.74 -0.21 26.69
N SER A 806 4.52 0.41 25.82
CA SER A 806 5.54 -0.25 25.01
C SER A 806 6.85 0.53 25.12
N GLN A 807 7.92 -0.13 25.57
CA GLN A 807 9.26 0.43 25.64
C GLN A 807 10.21 -0.48 24.87
N ILE A 808 11.02 0.11 24.00
CA ILE A 808 11.93 -0.59 23.11
C ILE A 808 13.28 0.10 23.21
N VAL A 809 14.34 -0.64 23.52
CA VAL A 809 15.73 -0.24 23.38
C VAL A 809 16.33 -1.14 22.29
N PHE A 810 16.19 -0.76 21.02
CA PHE A 810 16.62 -1.61 19.91
C PHE A 810 18.16 -1.71 19.83
N PRO A 811 18.70 -2.88 19.44
CA PRO A 811 18.02 -4.16 19.22
C PRO A 811 17.92 -5.03 20.48
N ILE A 812 18.17 -4.46 21.66
CA ILE A 812 18.46 -5.18 22.91
C ILE A 812 17.20 -5.48 23.71
N VAL A 813 16.40 -4.48 24.10
CA VAL A 813 15.28 -4.65 25.03
C VAL A 813 13.94 -4.35 24.37
N TRP A 814 12.94 -5.18 24.63
CA TRP A 814 11.54 -4.99 24.28
C TRP A 814 10.66 -5.29 25.49
N ASN A 815 9.95 -4.29 25.98
CA ASN A 815 9.02 -4.39 27.10
C ASN A 815 7.62 -3.98 26.62
N PHE A 816 6.70 -4.93 26.58
CA PHE A 816 5.33 -4.74 26.14
C PHE A 816 4.36 -5.07 27.26
N SER A 817 3.48 -4.14 27.57
CA SER A 817 2.41 -4.31 28.56
C SER A 817 1.09 -3.89 27.94
N SER A 818 0.11 -4.79 27.94
CA SER A 818 -1.24 -4.57 27.43
C SER A 818 -2.27 -5.22 28.35
N ALA A 819 -3.55 -4.89 28.17
CA ALA A 819 -4.64 -5.56 28.90
C ALA A 819 -4.71 -7.09 28.68
N LYS A 820 -4.14 -7.62 27.58
CA LYS A 820 -4.20 -9.05 27.23
C LYS A 820 -2.93 -9.82 27.55
N SER A 821 -1.78 -9.15 27.57
CA SER A 821 -0.46 -9.80 27.71
C SER A 821 0.58 -8.83 28.25
N LYS A 822 1.55 -9.38 28.98
CA LYS A 822 2.76 -8.69 29.43
C LYS A 822 3.98 -9.50 29.00
N SER A 823 4.97 -8.86 28.38
CA SER A 823 6.23 -9.50 28.00
C SER A 823 7.42 -8.56 28.11
N LEU A 824 8.56 -9.12 28.51
CA LEU A 824 9.86 -8.46 28.57
C LEU A 824 10.87 -9.35 27.86
N THR A 825 11.57 -8.83 26.87
CA THR A 825 12.59 -9.54 26.11
C THR A 825 13.87 -8.71 26.09
N ILE A 826 15.00 -9.32 26.41
CA ILE A 826 16.35 -8.76 26.28
C ILE A 826 17.08 -9.68 25.29
N VAL A 827 17.11 -9.35 24.01
CA VAL A 827 17.66 -10.23 22.96
C VAL A 827 19.19 -10.28 23.03
N PRO A 828 19.77 -11.45 22.71
CA PRO A 828 19.12 -12.76 22.51
C PRO A 828 18.91 -13.54 23.82
N LEU A 829 19.29 -12.95 24.96
CA LEU A 829 19.57 -13.65 26.22
C LEU A 829 18.35 -13.92 27.10
N PHE A 830 17.31 -13.10 27.09
CA PHE A 830 16.21 -13.20 28.05
C PHE A 830 14.84 -12.94 27.41
N SER A 831 13.82 -13.69 27.80
CA SER A 831 12.43 -13.40 27.47
C SER A 831 11.48 -13.95 28.52
N LYS A 832 10.62 -13.11 29.09
CA LYS A 832 9.57 -13.50 30.03
C LYS A 832 8.24 -12.99 29.51
N GLY A 833 7.19 -13.81 29.56
CA GLY A 833 5.85 -13.37 29.18
C GLY A 833 4.73 -14.15 29.83
N VAL A 834 3.60 -13.47 29.98
CA VAL A 834 2.34 -14.04 30.49
C VAL A 834 1.20 -13.58 29.59
N SER A 835 0.41 -14.54 29.13
CA SER A 835 -0.83 -14.32 28.37
C SER A 835 -2.06 -14.50 29.26
N LYS A 836 -3.17 -13.82 28.94
CA LYS A 836 -4.47 -14.04 29.61
C LYS A 836 -4.95 -15.50 29.53
N ASN A 837 -4.51 -16.26 28.52
CA ASN A 837 -4.90 -17.66 28.30
C ASN A 837 -4.18 -18.67 29.23
N GLY A 838 -3.30 -18.22 30.13
CA GLY A 838 -2.57 -19.09 31.06
C GLY A 838 -1.15 -19.45 30.62
N LEU A 839 -0.82 -19.25 29.33
CA LEU A 839 0.52 -19.45 28.80
C LEU A 839 1.55 -18.54 29.46
N LYS A 840 2.55 -19.14 30.10
CA LYS A 840 3.72 -18.46 30.68
C LYS A 840 4.99 -19.02 30.05
N HIS A 841 5.90 -18.12 29.70
CA HIS A 841 7.25 -18.49 29.29
C HIS A 841 8.29 -17.66 30.05
N LEU A 842 9.42 -18.29 30.37
CA LEU A 842 10.61 -17.66 30.90
C LEU A 842 11.81 -18.26 30.19
N MET A 843 12.62 -17.44 29.57
CA MET A 843 13.78 -17.83 28.79
C MET A 843 14.96 -16.99 29.23
N VAL A 844 16.09 -17.65 29.50
CA VAL A 844 17.42 -17.11 29.77
C VAL A 844 18.35 -17.86 28.81
N THR A 845 18.24 -17.58 27.51
CA THR A 845 18.94 -18.26 26.44
C THR A 845 20.47 -18.05 26.53
N PRO A 846 21.28 -19.09 26.25
CA PRO A 846 20.88 -20.46 25.93
C PRO A 846 20.62 -21.33 27.17
N LEU A 847 20.85 -20.81 28.39
CA LEU A 847 20.99 -21.57 29.61
C LEU A 847 19.70 -22.07 30.24
N TYR A 848 18.61 -21.32 30.28
CA TYR A 848 17.40 -21.73 31.00
C TYR A 848 16.12 -21.41 30.22
N TRP A 849 15.19 -22.35 30.13
CA TRP A 849 13.87 -22.16 29.52
C TRP A 849 12.79 -22.86 30.34
N ASN A 850 11.76 -22.14 30.75
CA ASN A 850 10.58 -22.66 31.40
C ASN A 850 9.35 -22.32 30.58
N PHE A 851 8.57 -23.34 30.25
CA PHE A 851 7.32 -23.24 29.52
C PHE A 851 6.23 -23.93 30.34
N SER A 852 5.20 -23.18 30.73
CA SER A 852 4.07 -23.70 31.47
C SER A 852 2.76 -23.22 30.87
N ASP A 853 1.81 -24.14 30.71
CA ASP A 853 0.40 -23.88 30.46
C ASP A 853 -0.44 -24.71 31.43
N ASN A 854 -1.78 -24.64 31.35
CA ASN A 854 -2.69 -25.41 32.19
C ASN A 854 -2.52 -26.94 32.05
N THR A 855 -1.91 -27.43 30.96
CA THR A 855 -1.76 -28.87 30.69
C THR A 855 -0.34 -29.40 30.89
N MET A 856 0.68 -28.59 30.63
CA MET A 856 2.07 -29.04 30.55
C MET A 856 2.99 -28.10 31.31
N ASN A 857 4.00 -28.66 31.96
CA ASN A 857 5.12 -27.92 32.52
C ASN A 857 6.45 -28.51 32.05
N ARG A 858 7.35 -27.64 31.55
CA ARG A 858 8.68 -28.04 31.09
C ARG A 858 9.73 -27.00 31.48
N SER A 859 10.74 -27.45 32.21
CA SER A 859 11.89 -26.64 32.62
C SER A 859 13.17 -27.22 32.05
N ILE A 860 13.98 -26.40 31.39
CA ILE A 860 15.26 -26.77 30.77
C ILE A 860 16.31 -25.84 31.36
N LEU A 861 17.41 -26.37 31.90
CA LEU A 861 18.63 -25.64 32.19
C LEU A 861 19.71 -26.22 31.29
N PHE A 862 19.87 -25.74 30.06
CA PHE A 862 20.84 -26.30 29.11
C PHE A 862 22.30 -25.99 29.49
N PRO A 863 23.23 -26.97 29.38
CA PRO A 863 23.02 -28.39 29.09
C PRO A 863 22.75 -29.23 30.36
N ILE A 864 22.60 -28.64 31.54
CA ILE A 864 22.60 -29.29 32.86
C ILE A 864 21.32 -30.08 33.21
N PHE A 865 20.13 -29.66 32.78
CA PHE A 865 18.89 -30.25 33.28
C PHE A 865 17.72 -30.08 32.31
N ASN A 866 16.80 -31.04 32.28
CA ASN A 866 15.53 -30.94 31.58
C ASN A 866 14.46 -31.74 32.32
N SER A 867 13.44 -31.07 32.83
CA SER A 867 12.27 -31.64 33.49
C SER A 867 11.03 -31.43 32.64
N TYR A 868 10.19 -32.46 32.56
CA TYR A 868 8.92 -32.44 31.85
C TYR A 868 7.87 -33.20 32.66
N SER A 869 6.69 -32.61 32.76
CA SER A 869 5.49 -33.22 33.34
C SER A 869 4.23 -32.79 32.59
N ASP A 870 3.29 -33.72 32.44
CA ASP A 870 2.00 -33.53 31.77
C ASP A 870 0.86 -34.18 32.60
N ILE A 871 -0.40 -33.83 32.29
CA ILE A 871 -1.61 -34.33 32.97
C ILE A 871 -1.67 -35.87 32.97
N ASN A 872 -1.18 -36.52 31.92
CA ASN A 872 -1.16 -37.99 31.78
C ASN A 872 -0.13 -38.70 32.68
N SER A 873 0.39 -38.04 33.72
CA SER A 873 1.39 -38.54 34.66
C SER A 873 2.76 -38.93 34.05
N ASN A 874 2.98 -38.59 32.78
CA ASN A 874 4.25 -38.76 32.09
C ASN A 874 5.28 -37.80 32.71
N LYS A 875 6.39 -38.35 33.20
CA LYS A 875 7.48 -37.57 33.82
C LYS A 875 8.80 -37.91 33.16
N LYS A 876 9.58 -36.87 32.82
CA LYS A 876 10.94 -37.05 32.31
C LYS A 876 11.88 -36.06 32.97
N ILE A 877 13.01 -36.54 33.44
CA ILE A 877 14.07 -35.75 34.06
C ILE A 877 15.39 -36.17 33.42
N ASP A 878 16.08 -35.25 32.79
CA ASP A 878 17.44 -35.44 32.27
C ASP A 878 18.39 -34.50 33.05
N ILE A 879 19.56 -34.99 33.50
CA ILE A 879 20.68 -34.23 34.06
C ILE A 879 21.85 -34.37 33.10
N LEU A 880 22.48 -33.25 32.77
CA LEU A 880 23.47 -33.02 31.73
C LEU A 880 23.04 -33.56 30.35
N PHE A 881 21.74 -33.79 30.12
CA PHE A 881 21.13 -34.56 29.02
C PHE A 881 21.62 -36.01 28.84
N PHE A 882 22.81 -36.36 29.32
CA PHE A 882 23.39 -37.70 29.26
C PHE A 882 23.73 -38.28 30.64
N VAL A 883 24.14 -37.48 31.63
CA VAL A 883 24.63 -38.00 32.93
C VAL A 883 23.56 -38.68 33.75
N ILE A 884 22.33 -38.17 33.82
CA ILE A 884 21.21 -38.93 34.40
C ILE A 884 20.01 -38.75 33.48
N ARG A 885 19.28 -39.81 33.18
CA ARG A 885 18.03 -39.74 32.41
C ARG A 885 17.00 -40.64 33.05
N LYS A 886 16.01 -40.05 33.71
CA LYS A 886 14.90 -40.74 34.36
C LYS A 886 13.62 -40.47 33.59
N SER A 887 12.90 -41.52 33.19
CA SER A 887 11.59 -41.38 32.54
C SER A 887 10.59 -42.34 33.14
N LYS A 888 9.35 -41.85 33.34
CA LYS A 888 8.16 -42.65 33.58
C LYS A 888 7.18 -42.38 32.44
N ILE A 889 6.97 -43.38 31.60
CA ILE A 889 6.04 -43.33 30.45
C ILE A 889 5.09 -44.51 30.63
N ALA A 890 3.82 -44.24 30.90
CA ALA A 890 2.87 -45.25 31.36
C ALA A 890 3.45 -46.08 32.54
N ASP A 891 3.52 -47.40 32.40
CA ASP A 891 4.05 -48.34 33.40
C ASP A 891 5.58 -48.56 33.33
N ASN A 892 6.25 -48.03 32.29
CA ASN A 892 7.68 -48.25 32.11
C ASN A 892 8.50 -47.19 32.85
N ILE A 893 9.34 -47.63 33.77
CA ILE A 893 10.29 -46.79 34.50
C ILE A 893 11.70 -47.07 33.96
N SER A 894 12.34 -46.03 33.43
CA SER A 894 13.73 -46.11 32.98
C SER A 894 14.60 -45.09 33.71
N LEU A 895 15.81 -45.51 34.07
CA LEU A 895 16.86 -44.69 34.66
C LEU A 895 18.16 -45.00 33.89
N SER A 896 18.79 -43.99 33.33
CA SER A 896 20.14 -44.10 32.76
C SER A 896 21.09 -43.21 33.55
N ILE A 897 22.31 -43.68 33.80
CA ILE A 897 23.40 -42.87 34.37
C ILE A 897 24.55 -42.89 33.36
N VAL A 898 25.09 -41.73 33.01
CA VAL A 898 26.05 -41.51 31.92
C VAL A 898 25.62 -42.28 30.66
N TRP A 899 24.43 -41.98 30.16
CA TRP A 899 23.86 -42.66 28.99
C TRP A 899 24.87 -42.64 27.83
N PRO A 900 25.15 -43.80 27.19
CA PRO A 900 24.49 -45.10 27.36
C PRO A 900 25.15 -46.07 28.38
N ILE A 901 26.14 -45.69 29.17
CA ILE A 901 26.92 -46.60 30.03
C ILE A 901 26.04 -47.35 31.03
N ILE A 902 25.34 -46.65 31.93
CA ILE A 902 24.47 -47.28 32.94
C ILE A 902 23.01 -47.16 32.51
N LYS A 903 22.26 -48.26 32.55
CA LYS A 903 20.83 -48.25 32.30
C LYS A 903 20.11 -49.26 33.19
N SER A 904 19.09 -48.81 33.89
CA SER A 904 18.11 -49.61 34.62
C SER A 904 16.73 -49.39 34.00
N GLU A 905 16.01 -50.46 33.72
CA GLU A 905 14.67 -50.40 33.13
C GLU A 905 13.78 -51.44 33.81
N LYS A 906 12.59 -51.02 34.20
CA LYS A 906 11.58 -51.85 34.85
C LYS A 906 10.25 -51.65 34.15
N ALA A 907 9.74 -52.74 33.59
CA ALA A 907 8.37 -52.85 33.10
C ALA A 907 7.65 -53.95 33.89
N ASN A 908 6.35 -54.15 33.67
CA ASN A 908 5.56 -55.16 34.39
C ASN A 908 6.13 -56.59 34.23
N ASN A 909 6.68 -56.90 33.05
CA ASN A 909 7.08 -58.27 32.69
C ASN A 909 8.60 -58.53 32.78
N TYR A 910 9.42 -57.50 33.02
CA TYR A 910 10.87 -57.68 33.14
C TYR A 910 11.59 -56.56 33.91
N LYS A 911 12.75 -56.92 34.46
CA LYS A 911 13.75 -55.99 35.02
C LYS A 911 15.04 -56.10 34.24
N TYR A 912 15.63 -54.98 33.86
CA TYR A 912 16.88 -54.90 33.09
C TYR A 912 17.85 -53.93 33.75
N PHE A 913 19.11 -54.31 33.82
CA PHE A 913 20.21 -53.48 34.31
C PHE A 913 21.45 -53.66 33.42
N ARG A 914 22.18 -52.57 33.19
CA ARG A 914 23.42 -52.52 32.42
C ARG A 914 24.37 -51.52 33.06
N PHE A 915 25.64 -51.89 33.13
CA PHE A 915 26.82 -51.05 33.32
C PHE A 915 27.82 -51.43 32.23
N ALA A 916 27.69 -50.82 31.05
CA ALA A 916 28.48 -51.21 29.88
C ALA A 916 29.97 -50.86 30.06
N PRO A 917 30.90 -51.70 29.56
CA PRO A 917 30.71 -53.03 28.98
C PRO A 917 30.95 -54.15 30.01
N LEU A 918 30.76 -53.89 31.31
CA LEU A 918 31.16 -54.80 32.37
C LEU A 918 29.98 -55.61 32.90
N VAL A 919 28.90 -54.98 33.34
CA VAL A 919 27.78 -55.68 33.99
C VAL A 919 26.51 -55.63 33.16
N TRP A 920 25.82 -56.76 33.04
CA TRP A 920 24.45 -56.80 32.52
C TRP A 920 23.59 -57.78 33.31
N SER A 921 22.33 -57.43 33.50
CA SER A 921 21.34 -58.27 34.16
C SER A 921 19.99 -58.11 33.47
N LYS A 922 19.32 -59.22 33.19
CA LYS A 922 17.92 -59.22 32.80
C LYS A 922 17.21 -60.30 33.60
N ARG A 923 16.08 -59.96 34.20
CA ARG A 923 15.19 -60.92 34.86
C ARG A 923 13.81 -60.83 34.22
N SER A 924 13.33 -61.95 33.72
CA SER A 924 11.98 -62.14 33.19
C SER A 924 11.50 -63.57 33.47
N SER A 925 10.20 -63.83 33.29
CA SER A 925 9.61 -65.17 33.49
C SER A 925 10.24 -66.23 32.59
N GLU A 926 10.45 -65.91 31.30
CA GLU A 926 10.98 -66.85 30.30
C GLU A 926 12.51 -67.04 30.39
N PHE A 927 13.24 -65.95 30.63
CA PHE A 927 14.71 -65.95 30.57
C PHE A 927 15.33 -64.94 31.52
N SER A 928 16.30 -65.39 32.32
CA SER A 928 17.07 -64.53 33.21
C SER A 928 18.56 -64.73 33.00
N TYR A 929 19.33 -63.63 32.99
CA TYR A 929 20.78 -63.69 32.95
C TYR A 929 21.41 -62.58 33.78
N PHE A 930 22.63 -62.83 34.24
CA PHE A 930 23.48 -61.89 34.95
C PHE A 930 24.92 -62.09 34.49
N THR A 931 25.67 -61.05 34.22
CA THR A 931 27.05 -61.18 33.77
C THR A 931 27.89 -60.00 34.23
N ILE A 932 29.14 -60.30 34.60
CA ILE A 932 30.25 -59.38 34.85
C ILE A 932 31.33 -59.78 33.84
N GLN A 933 31.33 -59.21 32.64
CA GLN A 933 32.30 -59.56 31.61
C GLN A 933 33.70 -59.08 31.98
N PRO A 934 34.76 -59.84 31.62
CA PRO A 934 34.74 -61.23 31.13
C PRO A 934 34.59 -62.29 32.26
N PHE A 935 34.59 -61.88 33.52
CA PHE A 935 34.80 -62.73 34.70
C PHE A 935 33.68 -63.69 35.07
N TYR A 936 32.41 -63.34 34.86
CA TYR A 936 31.28 -64.13 35.32
C TYR A 936 30.07 -64.00 34.39
N TYR A 937 29.38 -65.11 34.16
CA TYR A 937 28.12 -65.16 33.43
C TYR A 937 27.22 -66.23 34.05
N TRP A 938 26.00 -65.85 34.36
CA TRP A 938 24.94 -66.71 34.83
C TRP A 938 23.72 -66.57 33.93
N SER A 939 23.07 -67.68 33.59
CA SER A 939 21.79 -67.66 32.90
C SER A 939 20.88 -68.78 33.38
N LYS A 940 19.59 -68.49 33.46
CA LYS A 940 18.51 -69.43 33.75
C LYS A 940 17.41 -69.31 32.69
N SER A 941 17.07 -70.44 32.10
CA SER A 941 15.93 -70.66 31.21
C SER A 941 15.11 -71.82 31.77
N GLU A 942 13.92 -72.09 31.20
CA GLU A 942 13.11 -73.26 31.56
C GLU A 942 13.88 -74.58 31.48
N GLN A 943 14.82 -74.71 30.54
CA GLN A 943 15.52 -75.97 30.24
C GLN A 943 16.96 -76.05 30.78
N GLN A 944 17.57 -74.90 31.12
CA GLN A 944 19.01 -74.87 31.39
C GLN A 944 19.41 -73.74 32.35
N ILE A 945 20.27 -74.09 33.32
CA ILE A 945 21.02 -73.17 34.17
C ILE A 945 22.49 -73.24 33.75
N THR A 946 23.17 -72.10 33.62
CA THR A 946 24.59 -72.03 33.24
C THR A 946 25.30 -71.01 34.09
N HIS A 947 26.47 -71.38 34.61
CA HIS A 947 27.48 -70.50 35.19
C HIS A 947 28.74 -70.59 34.33
N ARG A 948 29.36 -69.45 34.04
CA ARG A 948 30.66 -69.34 33.38
C ARG A 948 31.51 -68.38 34.20
N PHE A 949 32.77 -68.72 34.39
CA PHE A 949 33.78 -67.96 35.09
C PHE A 949 34.96 -67.74 34.14
N LEU A 950 35.55 -66.53 34.21
CA LEU A 950 36.71 -66.11 33.43
C LEU A 950 36.58 -66.49 31.94
N TRP A 951 35.52 -66.00 31.28
CA TRP A 951 35.33 -66.10 29.82
C TRP A 951 35.52 -67.52 29.26
N GLU A 952 34.83 -68.47 29.90
CA GLU A 952 34.84 -69.92 29.65
C GLU A 952 36.03 -70.70 30.24
N PHE A 953 36.85 -70.08 31.11
CA PHE A 953 37.84 -70.81 31.91
C PHE A 953 37.21 -71.84 32.85
N TYR A 954 36.07 -71.55 33.47
CA TYR A 954 35.29 -72.57 34.18
C TYR A 954 33.81 -72.42 33.87
N VAL A 955 33.15 -73.50 33.48
CA VAL A 955 31.76 -73.47 33.03
C VAL A 955 31.00 -74.64 33.64
N ASN A 956 29.99 -74.32 34.43
CA ASN A 956 29.03 -75.27 34.98
C ASN A 956 27.70 -75.11 34.25
N ARG A 957 27.18 -76.19 33.68
CA ARG A 957 25.89 -76.24 32.98
C ARG A 957 25.03 -77.33 33.58
N ASN A 958 23.81 -76.99 33.96
CA ASN A 958 22.80 -77.92 34.43
C ASN A 958 21.60 -77.88 33.48
N VAL A 959 21.37 -78.97 32.76
CA VAL A 959 20.27 -79.11 31.79
C VAL A 959 19.14 -79.87 32.47
N SER A 960 18.12 -79.14 32.95
CA SER A 960 16.92 -79.65 33.65
C SER A 960 17.14 -80.77 34.67
N GLY A 961 18.29 -80.81 35.37
CA GLY A 961 18.62 -81.88 36.31
C GLY A 961 19.07 -83.21 35.67
N ILE A 962 18.95 -83.36 34.36
CA ILE A 962 19.32 -84.56 33.59
C ILE A 962 20.85 -84.67 33.46
N LYS A 963 21.52 -83.54 33.20
CA LYS A 963 22.96 -83.48 32.98
C LYS A 963 23.59 -82.28 33.67
N LYS A 964 24.54 -82.54 34.58
CA LYS A 964 25.44 -81.55 35.18
C LYS A 964 26.81 -81.67 34.51
N SER A 965 27.21 -80.63 33.78
CA SER A 965 28.47 -80.56 33.03
C SER A 965 29.36 -79.46 33.60
N ASN A 966 30.50 -79.83 34.15
CA ASN A 966 31.57 -78.91 34.52
C ASN A 966 32.62 -78.91 33.41
N SER A 967 33.19 -77.77 33.09
CA SER A 967 34.27 -77.69 32.10
C SER A 967 35.28 -76.60 32.46
N ILE A 968 36.56 -76.85 32.18
CA ILE A 968 37.67 -75.93 32.41
C ILE A 968 38.33 -75.58 31.07
N LEU A 969 38.77 -74.33 30.91
CA LEU A 969 39.55 -73.80 29.79
C LEU A 969 38.92 -74.16 28.42
N TRP A 970 37.74 -73.63 28.11
CA TRP A 970 36.99 -73.92 26.88
C TRP A 970 36.77 -75.43 26.62
N LYS A 971 36.45 -76.20 27.67
CA LYS A 971 36.28 -77.66 27.64
C LYS A 971 37.58 -78.46 27.42
N VAL A 972 38.73 -77.91 27.76
CA VAL A 972 39.95 -78.70 27.95
C VAL A 972 39.69 -79.79 28.98
N VAL A 973 39.28 -79.46 30.20
CA VAL A 973 38.78 -80.48 31.14
C VAL A 973 37.26 -80.44 31.10
N THR A 974 36.62 -81.60 31.06
CA THR A 974 35.17 -81.71 31.17
C THR A 974 34.82 -82.82 32.14
N TRP A 975 33.87 -82.55 33.03
CA TRP A 975 33.33 -83.52 33.95
C TRP A 975 31.81 -83.46 33.93
N ASP A 976 31.23 -84.44 33.27
CA ASP A 976 29.81 -84.61 33.12
C ASP A 976 29.30 -85.68 34.08
N ARG A 977 28.20 -85.37 34.78
CA ARG A 977 27.43 -86.29 35.61
C ARG A 977 25.99 -86.27 35.14
N TYR A 978 25.40 -87.44 34.99
CA TYR A 978 24.03 -87.63 34.54
C TYR A 978 23.15 -88.10 35.69
N SER A 979 21.85 -87.85 35.60
CA SER A 979 20.89 -88.25 36.65
C SER A 979 20.77 -89.77 36.82
N ASN A 980 21.07 -90.55 35.78
CA ASN A 980 21.07 -92.02 35.78
C ASN A 980 22.32 -92.65 36.42
N GLY A 981 23.26 -91.84 36.94
CA GLY A 981 24.51 -92.30 37.55
C GLY A 981 25.72 -92.30 36.62
N ASP A 982 25.51 -92.08 35.32
CA ASP A 982 26.60 -92.03 34.32
C ASP A 982 27.55 -90.86 34.58
N LYS A 983 28.82 -91.08 34.23
CA LYS A 983 29.91 -90.14 34.47
C LYS A 983 30.84 -90.10 33.28
N SER A 984 31.21 -88.90 32.84
CA SER A 984 32.25 -88.70 31.82
C SER A 984 33.23 -87.64 32.29
N PHE A 985 34.44 -88.08 32.65
CA PHE A 985 35.56 -87.20 32.91
C PHE A 985 36.52 -87.22 31.72
N ARG A 986 36.91 -86.05 31.21
CA ARG A 986 37.83 -85.92 30.07
C ARG A 986 38.78 -84.76 30.32
N VAL A 987 40.06 -84.92 30.00
CA VAL A 987 41.09 -83.87 29.91
C VAL A 987 41.56 -83.84 28.47
N LEU A 988 41.62 -82.64 27.90
CA LEU A 988 41.96 -82.38 26.51
C LEU A 988 41.18 -83.32 25.57
N TYR A 989 39.88 -83.51 25.86
CA TYR A 989 38.87 -84.42 25.27
C TYR A 989 39.24 -85.91 25.08
N LEU A 990 40.48 -86.24 24.73
CA LEU A 990 41.08 -87.57 24.52
C LEU A 990 42.41 -87.77 25.26
N LEU A 991 43.16 -86.73 25.66
CA LEU A 991 44.44 -86.93 26.35
C LEU A 991 44.27 -87.80 27.59
N TYR A 992 43.20 -87.52 28.35
CA TYR A 992 42.68 -88.44 29.33
C TYR A 992 41.16 -88.52 29.18
N ALA A 993 40.58 -89.71 29.05
CA ALA A 993 39.14 -89.89 29.07
C ALA A 993 38.79 -91.05 29.99
N ASN A 994 37.76 -90.88 30.80
CA ASN A 994 37.15 -91.93 31.59
C ASN A 994 35.64 -91.66 31.60
N SER A 995 34.95 -92.30 30.68
CA SER A 995 33.54 -92.09 30.38
C SER A 995 32.80 -93.41 30.46
N ASN A 996 31.70 -93.41 31.19
CA ASN A 996 30.70 -94.46 31.18
C ASN A 996 29.35 -93.75 31.02
N VAL A 997 28.79 -93.80 29.82
CA VAL A 997 27.55 -93.12 29.45
C VAL A 997 26.71 -94.06 28.62
N ASP A 998 25.47 -94.29 29.06
CA ASP A 998 24.52 -95.23 28.48
C ASP A 998 25.18 -96.61 28.25
N GLY A 999 25.98 -97.06 29.23
CA GLY A 999 26.76 -98.30 29.24
C GLY A 999 27.91 -98.41 28.22
N ASN A 1000 28.15 -97.37 27.42
CA ASN A 1000 29.35 -97.23 26.62
C ASN A 1000 30.51 -96.72 27.50
N VAL A 1001 31.55 -97.55 27.64
CA VAL A 1001 32.77 -97.23 28.38
C VAL A 1001 33.86 -96.76 27.42
N GLU A 1002 34.44 -95.59 27.67
CA GLU A 1002 35.58 -95.04 26.94
C GLU A 1002 36.67 -94.65 27.96
N LYS A 1003 37.84 -95.28 27.87
CA LYS A 1003 39.03 -94.95 28.67
C LYS A 1003 40.16 -94.55 27.72
N SER A 1004 40.79 -93.39 27.94
CA SER A 1004 41.88 -92.90 27.10
C SER A 1004 43.00 -92.32 27.95
N LEU A 1005 44.24 -92.58 27.56
CA LEU A 1005 45.47 -91.89 27.93
C LEU A 1005 46.28 -91.68 26.64
N PHE A 1006 45.84 -90.77 25.77
CA PHE A 1006 46.42 -90.61 24.43
C PHE A 1006 47.85 -90.03 24.50
N PRO A 1007 48.80 -90.51 23.67
CA PRO A 1007 48.64 -91.55 22.65
C PRO A 1007 48.88 -92.98 23.15
N LEU A 1008 49.13 -93.18 24.45
CA LEU A 1008 49.61 -94.44 25.02
C LEU A 1008 48.54 -95.52 25.16
N TYR A 1009 47.28 -95.15 25.40
CA TYR A 1009 46.21 -96.09 25.68
C TYR A 1009 44.86 -95.54 25.21
N TYR A 1010 44.05 -96.32 24.52
CA TYR A 1010 42.69 -95.97 24.15
C TYR A 1010 41.81 -97.22 24.14
N PHE A 1011 40.80 -97.27 24.99
CA PHE A 1011 39.88 -98.39 25.14
C PHE A 1011 38.44 -97.90 24.98
N THR A 1012 37.66 -98.57 24.14
CA THR A 1012 36.22 -98.36 24.04
C THR A 1012 35.50 -99.70 24.23
N LYS A 1013 34.33 -99.65 24.84
CA LYS A 1013 33.39 -100.77 24.96
C LYS A 1013 31.98 -100.23 24.83
N ASP A 1014 31.13 -100.87 24.05
CA ASP A 1014 29.72 -100.52 23.97
C ASP A 1014 28.80 -101.58 24.60
N ASN A 1015 27.50 -101.25 24.70
CA ASN A 1015 26.47 -102.17 25.21
C ASN A 1015 26.25 -103.40 24.33
N HIS A 1016 26.65 -103.35 23.07
CA HIS A 1016 26.48 -104.45 22.11
C HIS A 1016 27.63 -105.46 22.18
N GLY A 1017 28.58 -105.26 23.12
CA GLY A 1017 29.73 -106.12 23.35
C GLY A 1017 30.94 -105.80 22.47
N ASN A 1018 30.89 -104.72 21.68
CA ASN A 1018 32.03 -104.26 20.89
C ASN A 1018 33.10 -103.73 21.84
N LYS A 1019 34.36 -104.00 21.52
CA LYS A 1019 35.51 -103.48 22.24
C LYS A 1019 36.57 -103.03 21.26
N SER A 1020 37.23 -101.92 21.53
CA SER A 1020 38.47 -101.57 20.87
C SER A 1020 39.51 -101.21 21.93
N LEU A 1021 40.74 -101.64 21.73
CA LEU A 1021 41.89 -101.30 22.55
C LEU A 1021 43.03 -100.87 21.62
N SER A 1022 43.66 -99.75 21.91
CA SER A 1022 44.83 -99.25 21.21
C SER A 1022 45.89 -98.89 22.23
N VAL A 1023 47.14 -99.32 22.03
CA VAL A 1023 48.26 -99.10 22.96
C VAL A 1023 49.48 -98.56 22.20
N ALA A 1024 50.24 -97.68 22.86
CA ALA A 1024 51.48 -97.07 22.39
C ALA A 1024 51.38 -96.45 20.98
N LEU A 1025 50.80 -95.25 20.86
CA LEU A 1025 50.62 -94.55 19.57
C LEU A 1025 49.79 -95.35 18.55
N TYR A 1026 48.86 -96.19 19.01
CA TYR A 1026 48.13 -97.13 18.13
C TYR A 1026 49.05 -98.13 17.42
N PHE A 1027 50.27 -98.37 17.94
CA PHE A 1027 51.10 -99.45 17.45
C PHE A 1027 50.37 -100.76 17.64
N TYR A 1028 49.89 -101.07 18.85
CA TYR A 1028 49.04 -102.24 19.06
C TYR A 1028 47.57 -101.83 19.01
N ASN A 1029 46.75 -102.52 18.20
CA ASN A 1029 45.30 -102.34 18.17
C ASN A 1029 44.61 -103.70 18.28
N SER A 1030 43.70 -103.88 19.24
CA SER A 1030 42.78 -105.00 19.34
C SER A 1030 41.36 -104.50 19.15
N LEU A 1031 40.63 -105.11 18.23
CA LEU A 1031 39.26 -104.75 17.86
C LEU A 1031 38.38 -105.98 17.99
N ARG A 1032 37.21 -105.81 18.56
CA ARG A 1032 36.11 -106.76 18.61
C ARG A 1032 34.83 -106.02 18.22
N ARG A 1033 34.24 -106.36 17.09
CA ARG A 1033 33.02 -105.74 16.57
C ARG A 1033 31.99 -106.81 16.24
N LYS A 1034 30.77 -106.66 16.76
CA LYS A 1034 29.61 -107.49 16.47
C LYS A 1034 29.23 -107.26 15.02
N ILE A 1035 29.04 -108.34 14.28
CA ILE A 1035 28.61 -108.24 12.89
C ILE A 1035 27.10 -107.99 12.88
N PRO A 1036 26.60 -106.98 12.15
CA PRO A 1036 25.17 -106.67 12.10
C PRO A 1036 24.32 -107.91 11.78
N ASN A 1037 23.19 -108.09 12.47
CA ASN A 1037 22.26 -109.22 12.31
C ASN A 1037 22.82 -110.62 12.63
N THR A 1038 23.96 -110.74 13.32
CA THR A 1038 24.50 -112.02 13.81
C THR A 1038 24.84 -111.97 15.30
N THR A 1039 25.05 -113.12 15.93
CA THR A 1039 25.60 -113.23 17.30
C THR A 1039 27.14 -113.27 17.31
N ASP A 1040 27.76 -113.39 16.14
CA ASP A 1040 29.21 -113.50 15.95
C ASP A 1040 29.91 -112.13 16.02
N PHE A 1041 31.18 -112.17 16.42
CA PHE A 1041 32.03 -110.97 16.53
C PHE A 1041 33.24 -111.10 15.62
N TYR A 1042 33.48 -110.09 14.80
CA TYR A 1042 34.75 -109.85 14.15
C TYR A 1042 35.80 -109.43 15.17
N GLN A 1043 36.93 -110.13 15.23
CA GLN A 1043 38.05 -109.85 16.11
C GLN A 1043 39.34 -109.70 15.31
N GLU A 1044 40.13 -108.69 15.64
CA GLU A 1044 41.37 -108.38 14.94
C GLU A 1044 42.38 -107.70 15.86
N GLU A 1045 43.63 -108.17 15.82
CA GLU A 1045 44.78 -107.56 16.46
C GLU A 1045 45.80 -107.11 15.42
N ARG A 1046 46.34 -105.89 15.55
CA ARG A 1046 47.30 -105.27 14.64
C ARG A 1046 48.50 -104.69 15.40
N ILE A 1047 49.69 -104.75 14.80
CA ILE A 1047 50.90 -103.98 15.15
C ILE A 1047 51.18 -102.95 14.04
N PHE A 1048 51.76 -101.78 14.37
CA PHE A 1048 52.06 -100.69 13.43
C PHE A 1048 50.89 -100.37 12.48
N TRP A 1049 49.65 -100.31 13.01
CA TRP A 1049 48.39 -99.95 12.32
C TRP A 1049 48.00 -100.77 11.07
N LEU A 1050 48.90 -101.57 10.49
CA LEU A 1050 48.78 -102.25 9.20
C LEU A 1050 49.08 -103.76 9.33
N ILE A 1051 49.96 -104.16 10.25
CA ILE A 1051 50.42 -105.54 10.38
C ILE A 1051 49.40 -106.31 11.22
N ARG A 1052 48.50 -107.04 10.56
CA ARG A 1052 47.51 -107.91 11.22
C ARG A 1052 48.21 -109.12 11.85
N ILE A 1053 48.20 -109.21 13.17
CA ILE A 1053 48.80 -110.31 13.95
C ILE A 1053 47.82 -111.48 14.03
N ARG A 1054 46.57 -111.17 14.41
CA ARG A 1054 45.50 -112.14 14.61
C ARG A 1054 44.21 -111.59 14.05
N SER A 1055 43.46 -112.41 13.35
CA SER A 1055 42.11 -112.07 12.95
C SER A 1055 41.30 -113.34 12.79
N ASN A 1056 40.05 -113.32 13.24
CA ASN A 1056 39.11 -114.41 12.98
C ASN A 1056 38.38 -114.25 11.63
N TYR A 1057 38.86 -113.36 10.74
CA TYR A 1057 38.29 -113.15 9.40
C TYR A 1057 38.12 -114.46 8.62
N ARG A 1058 39.13 -115.34 8.60
CA ARG A 1058 39.04 -116.63 7.89
C ARG A 1058 37.96 -117.53 8.48
N ILE A 1059 37.87 -117.61 9.81
CA ILE A 1059 36.84 -118.39 10.54
C ILE A 1059 35.43 -117.88 10.19
N LEU A 1060 35.26 -116.57 10.10
CA LEU A 1060 33.98 -115.96 9.76
C LEU A 1060 33.63 -116.13 8.28
N LYS A 1061 34.64 -116.09 7.39
CA LYS A 1061 34.48 -116.37 5.96
C LYS A 1061 34.11 -117.83 5.70
N GLU A 1062 34.70 -118.78 6.43
CA GLU A 1062 34.33 -120.21 6.40
C GLU A 1062 32.90 -120.46 6.90
N LYS A 1063 32.42 -119.67 7.87
CA LYS A 1063 31.02 -119.66 8.31
C LYS A 1063 30.04 -119.01 7.32
N GLY A 1064 30.50 -118.55 6.15
CA GLY A 1064 29.65 -117.86 5.16
C GLY A 1064 29.21 -116.45 5.57
N ILE A 1065 29.85 -115.86 6.60
CA ILE A 1065 29.53 -114.52 7.09
C ILE A 1065 30.40 -113.52 6.35
N SER A 1066 29.80 -112.67 5.52
CA SER A 1066 30.52 -111.57 4.87
C SER A 1066 30.92 -110.51 5.90
N ILE A 1067 32.21 -110.15 5.90
CA ILE A 1067 32.75 -109.04 6.67
C ILE A 1067 33.23 -108.01 5.66
N ASP A 1068 32.28 -107.20 5.18
CA ASP A 1068 32.53 -105.98 4.42
C ASP A 1068 32.22 -104.73 5.27
#